data_AF-A0A6N9HAV3-F1
#
_entry.id   AF-A0A6N9HAV3-F1
#
_cell.length_a   1.000
_cell.length_b   1.000
_cell.length_c   1.000
_cell.angle_alpha   90.00
_cell.angle_beta   90.00
_cell.angle_gamma   90.00
#
_symmetry.space_group_name_H-M   'P 1'
#
loop_
_entity.id
_entity.type
_entity.pdbx_description
1 polymer ?
#
loop_
_entity_poly.entity_id
_entity_poly.type
_entity_poly.pdbx_seq_one_letter_code
_entity_poly.pdbx_strand_id
1 'polypeptide(L)'
;MNIFIALLAAATLAAAPADGLFEPGLVSDNGVFGFTLSPDGQHALWVQSGGARTRLVIVESRRVGGQWQAPRPVPFSATDGSRDIDPAFAPDGKSIIFQSNRPVPDRPARKGFDIYSVALQDGRWGPAQHLGHEINGDDSESSGAITADGTIYFMKNGAEGKSDLWRSRRVAGKYGAPERLPEPVNTGPWRESNPYIAADESYLLYFSDAPGGAGDVDLYISFKGKDGWSAPRNLGAPFNTAQAEFTPWVHGGRLYLARQVKEGERFIENIYSYPFDPERYRDSMPAAMQKAATTLLQDKLLHATSIAVVHRGQEFILHQGELETGKANPPTDATLYEIGSVSKTFAGLLLADAVVQGKAALDDPLQKYLPSAYPNLQSRGQPIRLRHLITHTSGMPGMLPLKVNTLLKDFPRHATPARLNLAYSGYGQRQFWQDLHGVSIKGPLGKDYAYSSAGTELVAHTLEKIHGVPYETLLAGFLAREAGMRDTRLRLNASDAPRLAPGYHSDNPVATTPMPQLPWGAAGNLKASMPDMAKYLRLQLSAHPAVQESHRPLVRFADDFSIAYFWNIGDSPQLGKHYVHHGGVPRAQSYAFVVPKYQLGVFIVTNQSGSGTAQAMETALAPIFDAAQALHGHAK
;
A
#
# COMPACT_ATOMS: atom_id res chain seq x y z
N MET A 1 -10.23 53.27 55.68
CA MET A 1 -8.78 53.00 55.72
C MET A 1 -8.61 51.52 56.01
N ASN A 2 -8.30 50.72 54.99
CA ASN A 2 -7.41 49.55 55.03
C ASN A 2 -7.45 48.84 53.68
N ILE A 3 -6.31 48.91 53.01
CA ILE A 3 -5.97 48.31 51.73
C ILE A 3 -5.64 46.84 51.98
N PHE A 4 -6.33 45.92 51.33
CA PHE A 4 -5.91 44.51 51.28
C PHE A 4 -5.05 44.31 50.03
N ILE A 5 -3.77 44.06 50.25
CA ILE A 5 -2.78 43.65 49.25
C ILE A 5 -2.99 42.16 48.97
N ALA A 6 -3.33 41.82 47.72
CA ALA A 6 -3.33 40.45 47.23
C ALA A 6 -1.89 40.03 46.89
N LEU A 7 -1.36 39.03 47.58
CA LEU A 7 -0.14 38.33 47.17
C LEU A 7 -0.44 37.46 45.94
N LEU A 8 0.16 37.79 44.80
CA LEU A 8 0.31 36.86 43.68
C LEU A 8 1.32 35.77 44.06
N ALA A 9 0.87 34.52 44.14
CA ALA A 9 1.75 33.37 44.01
C ALA A 9 1.98 33.12 42.51
N ALA A 10 3.19 33.42 42.03
CA ALA A 10 3.62 33.09 40.68
C ALA A 10 3.79 31.57 40.58
N ALA A 11 2.80 30.89 39.99
CA ALA A 11 3.01 29.56 39.43
C ALA A 11 3.90 29.72 38.20
N THR A 12 5.16 29.32 38.31
CA THR A 12 6.01 29.13 37.13
C THR A 12 5.35 28.08 36.25
N LEU A 13 4.74 28.50 35.13
CA LEU A 13 4.46 27.60 34.03
C LEU A 13 5.82 27.01 33.60
N ALA A 14 6.01 25.71 33.87
CA ALA A 14 7.06 24.96 33.20
C ALA A 14 6.82 25.10 31.69
N ALA A 15 7.82 25.61 30.98
CA ALA A 15 7.81 25.67 29.53
C ALA A 15 7.49 24.27 28.97
N ALA A 16 6.62 24.20 27.96
CA ALA A 16 6.38 22.96 27.25
C ALA A 16 7.73 22.40 26.76
N PRO A 17 8.06 21.12 27.03
CA PRO A 17 9.32 20.55 26.58
C PRO A 17 9.39 20.61 25.06
N ALA A 18 10.59 20.86 24.52
CA ALA A 18 10.91 20.77 23.09
C ALA A 18 10.32 19.47 22.51
N ASP A 19 9.65 19.55 21.35
CA ASP A 19 8.79 18.51 20.77
C ASP A 19 9.16 17.06 21.16
N GLY A 20 8.44 16.51 22.14
CA GLY A 20 8.51 15.11 22.55
C GLY A 20 9.59 14.72 23.56
N LEU A 21 10.46 15.63 24.01
CA LEU A 21 11.51 15.33 25.00
C LEU A 21 10.91 14.88 26.34
N PHE A 22 11.33 13.72 26.85
CA PHE A 22 10.80 13.14 28.08
C PHE A 22 11.60 13.57 29.31
N GLU A 23 10.93 14.21 30.28
CA GLU A 23 11.49 14.68 31.56
C GLU A 23 12.86 15.38 31.41
N PRO A 24 12.91 16.54 30.73
CA PRO A 24 14.17 17.24 30.45
C PRO A 24 14.94 17.60 31.74
N GLY A 25 16.24 17.30 31.76
CA GLY A 25 17.13 17.56 32.89
C GLY A 25 17.01 16.57 34.05
N LEU A 26 16.03 15.66 34.04
CA LEU A 26 15.88 14.60 35.03
C LEU A 26 16.16 13.21 34.47
N VAL A 27 15.49 12.86 33.36
CA VAL A 27 15.78 11.65 32.59
C VAL A 27 16.64 12.02 31.39
N SER A 28 16.18 12.98 30.58
CA SER A 28 16.89 13.42 29.38
C SER A 28 17.94 14.49 29.72
N ASP A 29 19.19 14.06 29.89
CA ASP A 29 20.34 14.89 30.31
C ASP A 29 21.48 14.96 29.27
N ASN A 30 21.18 14.64 28.01
CA ASN A 30 22.11 14.54 26.87
C ASN A 30 23.07 13.33 26.87
N GLY A 31 22.93 12.40 27.82
CA GLY A 31 23.75 11.20 27.86
C GLY A 31 22.96 9.98 28.31
N VAL A 32 21.79 9.72 27.72
CA VAL A 32 20.91 8.61 28.11
C VAL A 32 20.31 7.83 26.94
N PHE A 33 20.05 6.54 27.17
CA PHE A 33 19.29 5.66 26.26
C PHE A 33 18.73 4.44 27.02
N GLY A 34 18.04 3.52 26.32
CA GLY A 34 17.65 2.22 26.90
C GLY A 34 16.61 2.34 28.01
N PHE A 35 15.56 3.14 27.78
CA PHE A 35 14.53 3.43 28.77
C PHE A 35 13.49 2.32 28.89
N THR A 36 13.07 2.00 30.11
CA THR A 36 11.98 1.04 30.41
C THR A 36 11.16 1.50 31.61
N LEU A 37 9.90 1.05 31.69
CA LEU A 37 8.95 1.33 32.78
C LEU A 37 8.37 0.03 33.33
N SER A 38 8.18 -0.01 34.64
CA SER A 38 7.41 -1.06 35.31
C SER A 38 5.95 -1.09 34.81
N PRO A 39 5.26 -2.23 34.92
CA PRO A 39 3.86 -2.35 34.47
C PRO A 39 2.87 -1.37 35.12
N ASP A 40 3.16 -0.88 36.33
CA ASP A 40 2.36 0.14 37.02
C ASP A 40 2.76 1.59 36.67
N GLY A 41 3.80 1.76 35.84
CA GLY A 41 4.33 3.05 35.41
C GLY A 41 4.98 3.88 36.52
N GLN A 42 5.31 3.28 37.67
CA GLN A 42 5.87 4.00 38.84
C GLN A 42 7.40 3.84 38.99
N HIS A 43 8.04 2.96 38.23
CA HIS A 43 9.48 2.69 38.32
C HIS A 43 10.09 2.71 36.93
N ALA A 44 10.98 3.68 36.69
CA ALA A 44 11.70 3.82 35.43
C ALA A 44 13.16 3.36 35.61
N LEU A 45 13.70 2.72 34.59
CA LEU A 45 15.12 2.45 34.46
C LEU A 45 15.62 2.91 33.10
N TRP A 46 16.88 3.34 33.04
CA TRP A 46 17.56 3.69 31.79
C TRP A 46 19.08 3.59 31.96
N VAL A 47 19.80 3.70 30.85
CA VAL A 47 21.25 3.74 30.82
C VAL A 47 21.70 5.20 30.89
N GLN A 48 22.61 5.49 31.83
CA GLN A 48 23.36 6.74 31.85
C GLN A 48 24.74 6.53 31.21
N SER A 49 25.02 7.28 30.16
CA SER A 49 26.22 7.18 29.31
C SER A 49 27.19 8.35 29.44
N GLY A 50 26.72 9.49 29.97
CA GLY A 50 27.50 10.73 30.05
C GLY A 50 27.94 11.28 28.68
N GLY A 51 27.26 10.88 27.59
CA GLY A 51 27.49 11.31 26.21
C GLY A 51 28.66 10.60 25.50
N ALA A 52 29.80 10.43 26.18
CA ALA A 52 30.98 9.78 25.58
C ALA A 52 30.92 8.23 25.59
N ARG A 53 29.90 7.64 26.25
CA ARG A 53 29.71 6.18 26.43
C ARG A 53 30.95 5.46 27.01
N THR A 54 31.83 6.19 27.69
CA THR A 54 33.02 5.63 28.36
C THR A 54 32.63 4.83 29.60
N ARG A 55 31.49 5.16 30.21
CA ARG A 55 30.87 4.47 31.32
C ARG A 55 29.37 4.31 31.02
N LEU A 56 28.84 3.10 31.16
CA LEU A 56 27.42 2.78 30.95
C LEU A 56 26.88 2.12 32.21
N VAL A 57 26.00 2.82 32.93
CA VAL A 57 25.43 2.39 34.21
C VAL A 57 23.93 2.42 34.10
N ILE A 58 23.26 1.40 34.64
CA ILE A 58 21.81 1.41 34.75
C ILE A 58 21.41 2.21 35.99
N VAL A 59 20.54 3.18 35.81
CA VAL A 59 19.97 3.99 36.89
C VAL A 59 18.47 3.74 37.00
N GLU A 60 17.91 4.00 38.18
CA GLU A 60 16.48 3.95 38.43
C GLU A 60 15.96 5.29 38.96
N SER A 61 14.70 5.58 38.64
CA SER A 61 13.89 6.58 39.33
C SER A 61 12.53 6.00 39.66
N ARG A 62 11.97 6.46 40.79
CA ARG A 62 10.61 6.13 41.20
C ARG A 62 9.73 7.36 41.10
N ARG A 63 8.45 7.13 40.81
CA ARG A 63 7.43 8.16 40.77
C ARG A 63 6.76 8.24 42.15
N VAL A 64 6.81 9.42 42.77
CA VAL A 64 6.20 9.69 44.08
C VAL A 64 5.32 10.93 43.92
N GLY A 65 4.04 10.83 44.30
CA GLY A 65 3.10 11.93 44.13
C GLY A 65 2.93 12.40 42.67
N GLY A 66 3.12 11.49 41.70
CA GLY A 66 3.04 11.80 40.27
C GLY A 66 4.32 12.41 39.67
N GLN A 67 5.38 12.60 40.46
CA GLN A 67 6.66 13.17 40.01
C GLN A 67 7.80 12.16 40.11
N TRP A 68 8.63 12.10 39.07
CA TRP A 68 9.86 11.32 39.09
C TRP A 68 10.86 11.91 40.08
N GLN A 69 11.54 11.06 40.82
CA GLN A 69 12.58 11.46 41.76
C GLN A 69 13.95 11.52 41.08
N ALA A 70 14.95 12.12 41.75
CA ALA A 70 16.32 12.11 41.27
C ALA A 70 16.82 10.66 41.03
N PRO A 71 17.46 10.39 39.88
CA PRO A 71 17.92 9.04 39.57
C PRO A 71 19.08 8.59 40.45
N ARG A 72 19.18 7.28 40.64
CA ARG A 72 20.30 6.66 41.35
C ARG A 72 20.70 5.35 40.66
N PRO A 73 21.98 4.93 40.71
CA PRO A 73 22.39 3.63 40.20
C PRO A 73 21.60 2.48 40.86
N VAL A 74 21.19 1.51 40.04
CA VAL A 74 20.60 0.27 40.58
C VAL A 74 21.69 -0.59 41.24
N PRO A 75 21.37 -1.35 42.31
CA PRO A 75 22.37 -2.10 43.07
C PRO A 75 23.00 -3.26 42.28
N PHE A 76 22.36 -3.71 41.19
CA PHE A 76 22.88 -4.79 40.34
C PHE A 76 23.76 -4.30 39.19
N SER A 77 23.88 -2.99 38.99
CA SER A 77 24.77 -2.44 37.96
C SER A 77 26.22 -2.56 38.42
N ALA A 78 27.09 -2.95 37.49
CA ALA A 78 28.49 -3.22 37.73
C ALA A 78 29.25 -1.97 38.18
N THR A 79 30.20 -2.17 39.09
CA THR A 79 31.05 -1.11 39.67
C THR A 79 32.53 -1.29 39.34
N ASP A 80 32.87 -2.36 38.61
CA ASP A 80 34.23 -2.77 38.24
C ASP A 80 34.70 -2.22 36.88
N GLY A 81 33.93 -1.31 36.29
CA GLY A 81 34.19 -0.74 34.96
C GLY A 81 33.52 -1.50 33.82
N SER A 82 32.85 -2.62 34.10
CA SER A 82 31.93 -3.24 33.15
C SER A 82 30.78 -2.29 32.79
N ARG A 83 30.20 -2.51 31.62
CA ARG A 83 29.13 -1.73 31.04
C ARG A 83 27.84 -2.52 31.12
N ASP A 84 26.81 -1.90 31.64
CA ASP A 84 25.46 -2.46 31.64
C ASP A 84 24.54 -1.59 30.80
N ILE A 85 23.73 -2.22 29.94
CA ILE A 85 22.85 -1.53 29.00
C ILE A 85 21.46 -2.18 28.90
N ASP A 86 20.57 -1.45 28.24
CA ASP A 86 19.25 -1.86 27.74
C ASP A 86 18.40 -2.68 28.73
N PRO A 87 18.13 -2.17 29.95
CA PRO A 87 17.22 -2.83 30.88
C PRO A 87 15.81 -2.95 30.29
N ALA A 88 15.16 -4.09 30.52
CA ALA A 88 13.79 -4.35 30.11
C ALA A 88 13.01 -5.03 31.24
N PHE A 89 11.93 -4.40 31.69
CA PHE A 89 11.00 -5.02 32.64
C PHE A 89 10.28 -6.21 32.02
N ALA A 90 10.12 -7.28 32.80
CA ALA A 90 9.15 -8.31 32.49
C ALA A 90 7.71 -7.76 32.62
N PRO A 91 6.74 -8.23 31.82
CA PRO A 91 5.36 -7.75 31.89
C PRO A 91 4.68 -7.93 33.25
N ASP A 92 5.17 -8.85 34.08
CA ASP A 92 4.68 -9.07 35.44
C ASP A 92 5.32 -8.15 36.50
N GLY A 93 6.34 -7.37 36.12
CA GLY A 93 7.07 -6.45 36.99
C GLY A 93 7.99 -7.13 38.02
N LYS A 94 8.15 -8.45 37.96
CA LYS A 94 8.90 -9.23 38.97
C LYS A 94 10.36 -9.46 38.60
N SER A 95 10.74 -9.15 37.36
CA SER A 95 12.12 -9.28 36.92
C SER A 95 12.46 -8.25 35.85
N ILE A 96 13.76 -8.06 35.68
CA ILE A 96 14.35 -7.29 34.59
C ILE A 96 15.35 -8.21 33.87
N ILE A 97 15.41 -8.12 32.55
CA ILE A 97 16.61 -8.52 31.81
C ILE A 97 17.41 -7.29 31.41
N PHE A 98 18.72 -7.44 31.35
CA PHE A 98 19.63 -6.39 30.92
C PHE A 98 20.88 -7.03 30.34
N GLN A 99 21.74 -6.23 29.75
CA GLN A 99 22.94 -6.71 29.07
C GLN A 99 24.17 -6.22 29.78
N SER A 100 25.19 -7.06 29.83
CA SER A 100 26.42 -6.74 30.52
C SER A 100 27.62 -7.41 29.88
N ASN A 101 28.76 -6.72 29.87
CA ASN A 101 30.05 -7.29 29.49
C ASN A 101 30.92 -7.68 30.71
N ARG A 102 30.32 -7.78 31.90
CA ARG A 102 30.98 -8.28 33.12
C ARG A 102 31.60 -9.67 32.88
N PRO A 103 32.79 -9.97 33.44
CA PRO A 103 33.43 -11.26 33.23
C PRO A 103 32.54 -12.43 33.67
N VAL A 104 32.41 -13.44 32.81
CA VAL A 104 31.74 -14.70 33.16
C VAL A 104 32.78 -15.65 33.74
N PRO A 105 32.59 -16.24 34.95
CA PRO A 105 33.64 -16.99 35.65
C PRO A 105 34.30 -18.13 34.84
N ASP A 106 33.53 -18.82 33.98
CA ASP A 106 34.00 -19.92 33.15
C ASP A 106 34.48 -19.46 31.75
N ARG A 107 34.25 -18.19 31.39
CA ARG A 107 34.71 -17.56 30.12
C ARG A 107 35.18 -16.11 30.33
N PRO A 108 36.18 -15.84 31.19
CA PRO A 108 36.52 -14.48 31.62
C PRO A 108 37.15 -13.61 30.51
N ALA A 109 37.59 -14.21 29.40
CA ALA A 109 38.19 -13.51 28.27
C ALA A 109 37.18 -12.97 27.24
N ARG A 110 35.89 -13.27 27.40
CA ARG A 110 34.83 -12.82 26.48
C ARG A 110 34.65 -11.29 26.59
N LYS A 111 34.50 -10.62 25.45
CA LYS A 111 34.40 -9.15 25.35
C LYS A 111 33.03 -8.62 24.90
N GLY A 112 32.12 -9.51 24.50
CA GLY A 112 30.76 -9.19 24.08
C GLY A 112 29.82 -8.89 25.25
N PHE A 113 28.63 -8.41 24.94
CA PHE A 113 27.53 -8.33 25.91
C PHE A 113 26.80 -9.67 25.99
N ASP A 114 26.49 -10.05 27.22
CA ASP A 114 25.66 -11.20 27.57
C ASP A 114 24.36 -10.73 28.23
N ILE A 115 23.31 -11.51 28.07
CA ILE A 115 22.01 -11.25 28.70
C ILE A 115 22.02 -11.80 30.13
N TYR A 116 21.68 -10.93 31.07
CA TYR A 116 21.49 -11.20 32.49
C TYR A 116 20.04 -10.95 32.89
N SER A 117 19.61 -11.58 33.98
CA SER A 117 18.35 -11.28 34.64
C SER A 117 18.56 -10.90 36.10
N VAL A 118 17.61 -10.13 36.64
CA VAL A 118 17.52 -9.83 38.06
C VAL A 118 16.07 -9.93 38.51
N ALA A 119 15.85 -10.61 39.64
CA ALA A 119 14.52 -10.72 40.24
C ALA A 119 14.28 -9.58 41.24
N LEU A 120 13.04 -9.10 41.29
CA LEU A 120 12.56 -8.23 42.34
C LEU A 120 11.99 -9.10 43.47
N GLN A 121 12.62 -9.08 44.64
CA GLN A 121 12.22 -9.84 45.83
C GLN A 121 12.00 -8.87 46.98
N ASP A 122 10.80 -8.87 47.57
CA ASP A 122 10.42 -7.99 48.68
C ASP A 122 10.72 -6.50 48.43
N GLY A 123 10.48 -6.05 47.18
CA GLY A 123 10.70 -4.67 46.74
C GLY A 123 12.17 -4.28 46.54
N ARG A 124 13.09 -5.25 46.58
CA ARG A 124 14.53 -5.07 46.37
C ARG A 124 15.03 -5.93 45.21
N TRP A 125 15.97 -5.40 44.45
CA TRP A 125 16.63 -6.17 43.40
C TRP A 125 17.58 -7.20 44.01
N GLY A 126 17.46 -8.45 43.57
CA GLY A 126 18.39 -9.54 43.90
C GLY A 126 19.73 -9.41 43.16
N PRO A 127 20.59 -10.45 43.23
CA PRO A 127 21.81 -10.50 42.44
C PRO A 127 21.52 -10.70 40.95
N ALA A 128 22.36 -10.13 40.09
CA ALA A 128 22.32 -10.39 38.66
C ALA A 128 22.70 -11.84 38.33
N GLN A 129 21.97 -12.47 37.42
CA GLN A 129 22.13 -13.87 37.03
C GLN A 129 22.38 -13.96 35.52
N HIS A 130 23.48 -14.60 35.13
CA HIS A 130 23.77 -14.88 33.72
C HIS A 130 22.76 -15.91 33.18
N LEU A 131 22.17 -15.67 31.99
CA LEU A 131 21.13 -16.55 31.44
C LEU A 131 21.64 -17.86 30.83
N GLY A 132 22.95 -18.11 30.91
CA GLY A 132 23.60 -19.35 30.48
C GLY A 132 23.98 -19.36 29.00
N HIS A 133 24.83 -20.32 28.64
CA HIS A 133 25.44 -20.40 27.31
C HIS A 133 24.51 -20.90 26.20
N GLU A 134 23.30 -21.33 26.54
CA GLU A 134 22.25 -21.61 25.54
C GLU A 134 21.73 -20.32 24.91
N ILE A 135 21.65 -19.24 25.70
CA ILE A 135 21.24 -17.90 25.24
C ILE A 135 22.45 -17.09 24.80
N ASN A 136 23.48 -17.05 25.65
CA ASN A 136 24.66 -16.22 25.45
C ASN A 136 25.73 -17.02 24.70
N GLY A 137 25.92 -16.73 23.41
CA GLY A 137 26.77 -17.49 22.49
C GLY A 137 28.27 -17.18 22.63
N ASP A 138 28.99 -17.11 21.50
CA ASP A 138 30.35 -16.55 21.46
C ASP A 138 30.35 -15.09 20.94
N ASP A 139 29.26 -14.68 20.28
CA ASP A 139 29.05 -13.34 19.72
C ASP A 139 28.57 -12.36 20.82
N SER A 140 28.03 -11.20 20.43
CA SER A 140 27.34 -10.32 21.38
C SER A 140 25.84 -10.51 21.24
N GLU A 141 25.14 -10.67 22.37
CA GLU A 141 23.69 -10.69 22.46
C GLU A 141 23.22 -9.48 23.25
N SER A 142 22.34 -8.65 22.67
CA SER A 142 21.89 -7.45 23.38
C SER A 142 20.41 -7.09 23.25
N SER A 143 20.03 -6.02 23.95
CA SER A 143 18.77 -5.30 23.79
C SER A 143 17.52 -6.18 23.88
N GLY A 144 17.46 -7.02 24.91
CA GLY A 144 16.41 -8.02 25.06
C GLY A 144 15.06 -7.45 25.52
N ALA A 145 13.97 -8.11 25.14
CA ALA A 145 12.61 -7.88 25.63
C ALA A 145 11.93 -9.20 26.01
N ILE A 146 10.94 -9.15 26.91
CA ILE A 146 10.30 -10.34 27.50
C ILE A 146 8.79 -10.32 27.26
N THR A 147 8.21 -11.45 26.87
CA THR A 147 6.77 -11.66 26.69
C THR A 147 6.09 -12.15 27.99
N ALA A 148 4.76 -12.21 28.01
CA ALA A 148 4.01 -12.70 29.18
C ALA A 148 4.29 -14.18 29.52
N ASP A 149 4.62 -15.01 28.52
CA ASP A 149 5.01 -16.40 28.73
C ASP A 149 6.50 -16.57 29.10
N GLY A 150 7.24 -15.46 29.18
CA GLY A 150 8.65 -15.45 29.52
C GLY A 150 9.59 -15.78 28.35
N THR A 151 9.09 -15.87 27.11
CA THR A 151 9.93 -15.88 25.90
C THR A 151 10.72 -14.58 25.81
N ILE A 152 12.01 -14.68 25.46
CA ILE A 152 12.85 -13.51 25.23
C ILE A 152 13.07 -13.29 23.75
N TYR A 153 13.03 -12.04 23.33
CA TYR A 153 13.41 -11.55 22.01
C TYR A 153 14.65 -10.68 22.18
N PHE A 154 15.68 -10.86 21.36
CA PHE A 154 16.95 -10.15 21.50
C PHE A 154 17.68 -10.04 20.18
N MET A 155 18.65 -9.14 20.08
CA MET A 155 19.52 -9.06 18.92
C MET A 155 20.76 -9.93 19.11
N LYS A 156 21.30 -10.46 18.02
CA LYS A 156 22.59 -11.14 17.99
C LYS A 156 23.45 -10.59 16.85
N ASN A 157 24.72 -10.32 17.13
CA ASN A 157 25.68 -9.93 16.10
C ASN A 157 25.92 -11.06 15.09
N GLY A 158 26.01 -10.69 13.82
CA GLY A 158 26.39 -11.56 12.71
C GLY A 158 27.72 -11.13 12.07
N ALA A 159 28.09 -11.83 10.99
CA ALA A 159 29.27 -11.49 10.19
C ALA A 159 29.14 -10.09 9.55
N GLU A 160 30.28 -9.45 9.27
CA GLU A 160 30.37 -8.18 8.52
C GLU A 160 29.59 -7.01 9.14
N GLY A 161 29.38 -7.03 10.46
CA GLY A 161 28.70 -5.95 11.19
C GLY A 161 27.17 -6.01 11.15
N LYS A 162 26.59 -7.10 10.62
CA LYS A 162 25.15 -7.35 10.65
C LYS A 162 24.66 -7.67 12.05
N SER A 163 23.36 -7.49 12.26
CA SER A 163 22.66 -7.99 13.44
C SER A 163 21.30 -8.53 13.04
N ASP A 164 20.90 -9.62 13.67
CA ASP A 164 19.58 -10.22 13.47
C ASP A 164 18.81 -10.29 14.79
N LEU A 165 17.49 -10.31 14.70
CA LEU A 165 16.59 -10.60 15.82
C LEU A 165 16.39 -12.11 15.98
N TRP A 166 16.50 -12.55 17.22
CA TRP A 166 16.32 -13.93 17.65
C TRP A 166 15.29 -13.99 18.77
N ARG A 167 14.69 -15.16 18.96
CA ARG A 167 13.87 -15.46 20.13
C ARG A 167 14.33 -16.73 20.81
N SER A 168 14.19 -16.81 22.13
CA SER A 168 14.28 -18.07 22.86
C SER A 168 13.07 -18.26 23.75
N ARG A 169 12.39 -19.40 23.55
CA ARG A 169 11.18 -19.76 24.27
C ARG A 169 11.54 -20.27 25.66
N ARG A 170 10.72 -19.91 26.64
CA ARG A 170 10.86 -20.41 28.01
C ARG A 170 9.89 -21.55 28.27
N VAL A 171 10.40 -22.76 28.48
CA VAL A 171 9.62 -23.97 28.73
C VAL A 171 10.06 -24.58 30.07
N ALA A 172 9.10 -24.83 30.96
CA ALA A 172 9.36 -25.40 32.29
C ALA A 172 10.48 -24.68 33.07
N GLY A 173 10.54 -23.34 32.95
CA GLY A 173 11.50 -22.50 33.66
C GLY A 173 12.87 -22.34 33.00
N LYS A 174 13.14 -23.04 31.89
CA LYS A 174 14.40 -22.98 31.14
C LYS A 174 14.20 -22.38 29.76
N TYR A 175 15.21 -21.68 29.26
CA TYR A 175 15.25 -21.21 27.89
C TYR A 175 15.70 -22.33 26.94
N GLY A 176 15.03 -22.45 25.79
CA GLY A 176 15.47 -23.33 24.70
C GLY A 176 16.55 -22.70 23.83
N ALA A 177 16.99 -23.43 22.81
CA ALA A 177 17.90 -22.89 21.80
C ALA A 177 17.29 -21.66 21.10
N PRO A 178 18.04 -20.57 20.89
CA PRO A 178 17.56 -19.40 20.15
C PRO A 178 17.19 -19.71 18.70
N GLU A 179 16.06 -19.19 18.26
CA GLU A 179 15.54 -19.26 16.89
C GLU A 179 15.65 -17.88 16.24
N ARG A 180 16.32 -17.78 15.09
CA ARG A 180 16.36 -16.55 14.28
C ARG A 180 14.95 -16.24 13.79
N LEU A 181 14.51 -14.99 13.87
CA LEU A 181 13.23 -14.60 13.27
C LEU A 181 13.31 -14.72 11.73
N PRO A 182 12.24 -15.22 11.08
CA PRO A 182 12.23 -15.39 9.64
C PRO A 182 12.06 -14.02 8.93
N GLU A 183 12.35 -14.00 7.63
CA GLU A 183 11.81 -12.98 6.74
C GLU A 183 10.27 -12.93 6.90
N PRO A 184 9.65 -11.74 6.86
CA PRO A 184 10.22 -10.46 6.46
C PRO A 184 10.81 -9.61 7.61
N VAL A 185 11.02 -10.18 8.81
CA VAL A 185 11.51 -9.39 9.96
C VAL A 185 13.00 -9.12 9.87
N ASN A 186 13.81 -10.16 9.75
CA ASN A 186 15.25 -9.98 9.53
C ASN A 186 15.52 -9.90 8.04
N THR A 187 15.95 -8.74 7.54
CA THR A 187 15.97 -8.43 6.11
C THR A 187 17.38 -8.37 5.54
N GLY A 188 17.66 -9.17 4.51
CA GLY A 188 18.85 -8.99 3.65
C GLY A 188 20.18 -8.77 4.40
N PRO A 189 21.10 -7.91 3.92
CA PRO A 189 22.37 -7.65 4.59
C PRO A 189 22.33 -6.55 5.67
N TRP A 190 21.14 -6.14 6.11
CA TRP A 190 20.94 -4.99 6.99
C TRP A 190 21.05 -5.40 8.48
N ARG A 191 21.01 -4.41 9.37
CA ARG A 191 21.00 -4.60 10.81
C ARG A 191 19.58 -4.48 11.34
N GLU A 192 19.08 -5.53 11.96
CA GLU A 192 17.90 -5.45 12.82
C GLU A 192 18.30 -5.61 14.29
N SER A 193 17.82 -4.71 15.16
CA SER A 193 18.24 -4.67 16.57
C SER A 193 17.23 -3.93 17.47
N ASN A 194 17.53 -3.89 18.78
CA ASN A 194 16.74 -3.25 19.83
C ASN A 194 15.25 -3.59 19.78
N PRO A 195 14.88 -4.88 19.83
CA PRO A 195 13.49 -5.29 19.81
C PRO A 195 12.72 -4.81 21.05
N TYR A 196 11.50 -4.33 20.82
CA TYR A 196 10.42 -4.33 21.80
C TYR A 196 9.33 -5.30 21.32
N ILE A 197 8.91 -6.22 22.18
CA ILE A 197 7.84 -7.18 21.89
C ILE A 197 6.63 -6.88 22.77
N ALA A 198 5.44 -6.82 22.18
CA ALA A 198 4.21 -6.76 22.94
C ALA A 198 4.08 -8.00 23.85
N ALA A 199 3.55 -7.85 25.06
CA ALA A 199 3.49 -8.95 26.03
C ALA A 199 2.74 -10.19 25.50
N ASP A 200 1.77 -10.01 24.61
CA ASP A 200 0.99 -11.04 23.92
C ASP A 200 1.56 -11.46 22.56
N GLU A 201 2.73 -10.95 22.20
CA GLU A 201 3.40 -11.10 20.91
C GLU A 201 2.62 -10.58 19.70
N SER A 202 1.59 -9.73 19.88
CA SER A 202 0.74 -9.25 18.78
C SER A 202 1.48 -8.35 17.78
N TYR A 203 2.51 -7.63 18.23
CA TYR A 203 3.39 -6.83 17.39
C TYR A 203 4.81 -6.73 17.97
N LEU A 204 5.76 -6.47 17.09
CA LEU A 204 7.18 -6.28 17.36
C LEU A 204 7.61 -4.92 16.81
N LEU A 205 8.33 -4.14 17.62
CA LEU A 205 9.06 -2.95 17.21
C LEU A 205 10.55 -3.22 17.25
N TYR A 206 11.32 -2.65 16.32
CA TYR A 206 12.77 -2.78 16.29
C TYR A 206 13.35 -1.67 15.40
N PHE A 207 14.65 -1.41 15.47
CA PHE A 207 15.28 -0.54 14.47
C PHE A 207 15.81 -1.36 13.29
N SER A 208 15.83 -0.76 12.09
CA SER A 208 16.59 -1.26 10.94
C SER A 208 17.34 -0.13 10.21
N ASP A 209 18.47 -0.47 9.57
CA ASP A 209 19.16 0.40 8.59
C ASP A 209 18.88 -0.03 7.13
N ALA A 210 17.83 -0.83 6.91
CA ALA A 210 17.36 -1.15 5.57
C ALA A 210 16.96 0.13 4.79
N PRO A 211 17.22 0.19 3.46
CA PRO A 211 16.89 1.34 2.63
C PRO A 211 15.42 1.77 2.73
N GLY A 212 15.18 3.08 2.64
CA GLY A 212 13.84 3.67 2.70
C GLY A 212 13.47 4.27 4.06
N GLY A 213 14.40 4.28 5.02
CA GLY A 213 14.33 5.03 6.28
C GLY A 213 14.52 6.54 6.13
N ALA A 214 14.23 7.29 7.20
CA ALA A 214 14.42 8.73 7.29
C ALA A 214 15.86 9.12 7.72
N GLY A 215 16.59 8.23 8.41
CA GLY A 215 17.87 8.53 9.04
C GLY A 215 18.88 7.39 9.00
N ASP A 216 19.81 7.37 9.96
CA ASP A 216 20.90 6.37 10.04
C ASP A 216 20.36 4.97 10.42
N VAL A 217 19.40 4.95 11.35
CA VAL A 217 18.59 3.80 11.73
C VAL A 217 17.20 4.30 12.09
N ASP A 218 16.19 3.55 11.71
CA ASP A 218 14.78 3.93 11.86
C ASP A 218 14.02 2.86 12.63
N LEU A 219 12.97 3.24 13.37
CA LEU A 219 12.06 2.28 14.00
C LEU A 219 11.04 1.73 13.00
N TYR A 220 10.83 0.42 13.06
CA TYR A 220 9.86 -0.34 12.26
C TYR A 220 8.92 -1.13 13.17
N ILE A 221 7.71 -1.42 12.67
CA ILE A 221 6.72 -2.29 13.29
C ILE A 221 6.35 -3.47 12.39
N SER A 222 6.24 -4.67 12.99
CA SER A 222 5.69 -5.87 12.36
C SER A 222 4.63 -6.51 13.24
N PHE A 223 3.58 -7.09 12.65
CA PHE A 223 2.46 -7.72 13.36
C PHE A 223 2.51 -9.23 13.22
N LYS A 224 2.20 -9.94 14.29
CA LYS A 224 2.12 -11.40 14.28
C LYS A 224 0.72 -11.83 13.83
N GLY A 225 0.65 -12.49 12.68
CA GLY A 225 -0.56 -13.09 12.12
C GLY A 225 -0.55 -14.62 12.18
N LYS A 226 -1.55 -15.25 11.56
CA LYS A 226 -1.64 -16.72 11.44
C LYS A 226 -0.50 -17.31 10.60
N ASP A 227 -0.05 -16.58 9.59
CA ASP A 227 0.96 -17.02 8.62
C ASP A 227 2.38 -16.54 8.99
N GLY A 228 2.57 -15.98 10.20
CA GLY A 228 3.85 -15.43 10.65
C GLY A 228 3.83 -13.91 10.82
N TRP A 229 5.02 -13.30 10.79
CA TRP A 229 5.21 -11.86 10.93
C TRP A 229 4.90 -11.12 9.63
N SER A 230 4.22 -9.98 9.72
CA SER A 230 3.96 -9.11 8.56
C SER A 230 5.24 -8.42 8.07
N ALA A 231 5.25 -7.97 6.81
CA ALA A 231 6.30 -7.07 6.33
C ALA A 231 6.44 -5.85 7.26
N PRO A 232 7.68 -5.44 7.59
CA PRO A 232 7.91 -4.35 8.52
C PRO A 232 7.52 -3.01 7.92
N ARG A 233 6.98 -2.13 8.76
CA ARG A 233 6.55 -0.79 8.39
C ARG A 233 7.37 0.24 9.15
N ASN A 234 8.03 1.14 8.43
CA ASN A 234 8.69 2.29 9.03
C ASN A 234 7.65 3.13 9.79
N LEU A 235 7.95 3.53 11.03
CA LEU A 235 7.01 4.27 11.88
C LEU A 235 6.75 5.70 11.40
N GLY A 236 7.68 6.29 10.65
CA GLY A 236 7.63 7.66 10.16
C GLY A 236 7.66 8.71 11.28
N ALA A 237 7.46 9.97 10.91
CA ALA A 237 7.34 11.06 11.86
C ALA A 237 6.10 10.87 12.78
N PRO A 238 6.17 11.25 14.08
CA PRO A 238 7.29 11.96 14.73
C PRO A 238 8.37 11.03 15.31
N PHE A 239 8.21 9.71 15.16
CA PHE A 239 9.11 8.73 15.76
C PHE A 239 10.47 8.76 15.07
N ASN A 240 10.47 8.61 13.75
CA ASN A 240 11.66 8.59 12.93
C ASN A 240 12.01 9.98 12.39
N THR A 241 13.29 10.32 12.41
CA THR A 241 13.83 11.59 11.89
C THR A 241 15.06 11.34 11.04
N ALA A 242 15.76 12.41 10.63
CA ALA A 242 17.06 12.31 9.96
C ALA A 242 18.21 11.83 10.88
N GLN A 243 17.91 11.43 12.11
CA GLN A 243 18.87 11.00 13.13
C GLN A 243 18.76 9.49 13.35
N ALA A 244 19.47 8.96 14.34
CA ALA A 244 19.35 7.55 14.74
C ALA A 244 18.30 7.40 15.86
N GLU A 245 17.27 6.57 15.63
CA GLU A 245 16.27 6.21 16.64
C GLU A 245 16.33 4.72 17.03
N PHE A 246 16.39 4.46 18.34
CA PHE A 246 16.62 3.11 18.87
C PHE A 246 16.04 2.94 20.30
N THR A 247 16.09 1.72 20.83
CA THR A 247 15.53 1.34 22.15
C THR A 247 14.05 1.73 22.33
N PRO A 248 13.14 1.24 21.45
CA PRO A 248 11.71 1.47 21.62
C PRO A 248 11.19 0.82 22.91
N TRP A 249 10.25 1.49 23.59
CA TRP A 249 9.51 0.94 24.71
C TRP A 249 8.07 1.45 24.70
N VAL A 250 7.07 0.57 24.73
CA VAL A 250 5.66 0.97 24.73
C VAL A 250 5.05 0.80 26.12
N HIS A 251 4.43 1.85 26.63
CA HIS A 251 3.68 1.80 27.89
C HIS A 251 2.59 2.87 27.93
N GLY A 252 1.39 2.51 28.40
CA GLY A 252 0.30 3.47 28.65
C GLY A 252 -0.13 4.26 27.42
N GLY A 253 -0.16 3.65 26.22
CA GLY A 253 -0.53 4.32 24.97
C GLY A 253 0.53 5.29 24.44
N ARG A 254 1.79 5.13 24.87
CA ARG A 254 2.93 5.94 24.42
C ARG A 254 4.09 5.05 24.00
N LEU A 255 4.84 5.50 23.00
CA LEU A 255 6.13 4.94 22.63
C LEU A 255 7.22 5.87 23.15
N TYR A 256 8.13 5.32 23.93
CA TYR A 256 9.37 5.92 24.38
C TYR A 256 10.50 5.41 23.48
N LEU A 257 11.43 6.28 23.10
CA LEU A 257 12.57 5.91 22.26
C LEU A 257 13.78 6.79 22.60
N ALA A 258 14.98 6.28 22.36
CA ALA A 258 16.18 7.10 22.36
C ALA A 258 16.42 7.67 20.97
N ARG A 259 16.79 8.95 20.90
CA ARG A 259 17.27 9.59 19.68
C ARG A 259 18.69 10.10 19.91
N GLN A 260 19.59 9.73 19.00
CA GLN A 260 20.98 10.17 19.04
C GLN A 260 21.19 11.28 18.01
N VAL A 261 21.70 12.42 18.46
CA VAL A 261 22.09 13.56 17.63
C VAL A 261 23.60 13.73 17.70
N LYS A 262 24.23 13.99 16.56
CA LYS A 262 25.65 14.34 16.52
C LYS A 262 25.85 15.84 16.74
N GLU A 263 26.54 16.21 17.82
CA GLU A 263 26.94 17.59 18.12
C GLU A 263 28.47 17.71 18.08
N GLY A 264 28.99 18.25 16.97
CA GLY A 264 30.44 18.28 16.72
C GLY A 264 31.02 16.88 16.62
N GLU A 265 31.97 16.55 17.51
CA GLU A 265 32.59 15.22 17.62
C GLU A 265 31.88 14.29 18.63
N ARG A 266 30.83 14.77 19.32
CA ARG A 266 30.13 14.02 20.36
C ARG A 266 28.77 13.55 19.87
N PHE A 267 28.32 12.44 20.45
CA PHE A 267 26.94 11.98 20.33
C PHE A 267 26.18 12.38 21.60
N ILE A 268 25.02 12.98 21.40
CA ILE A 268 24.06 13.35 22.45
C ILE A 268 22.84 12.46 22.30
N GLU A 269 22.37 11.93 23.43
CA GLU A 269 21.31 10.94 23.44
C GLU A 269 20.28 11.32 24.50
N ASN A 270 19.02 11.36 24.09
CA ASN A 270 17.90 11.70 24.97
C ASN A 270 16.73 10.76 24.73
N ILE A 271 15.84 10.69 25.73
CA ILE A 271 14.60 9.92 25.64
C ILE A 271 13.48 10.84 25.15
N TYR A 272 12.76 10.38 24.13
CA TYR A 272 11.58 11.02 23.60
C TYR A 272 10.37 10.14 23.83
N SER A 273 9.19 10.75 23.96
CA SER A 273 7.94 10.03 24.14
C SER A 273 6.81 10.69 23.37
N TYR A 274 6.06 9.88 22.63
CA TYR A 274 4.89 10.34 21.86
C TYR A 274 3.69 9.40 22.06
N PRO A 275 2.45 9.88 21.90
CA PRO A 275 1.28 9.01 21.80
C PRO A 275 1.48 7.96 20.71
N PHE A 276 1.15 6.71 21.01
CA PHE A 276 1.38 5.59 20.10
C PHE A 276 0.20 4.63 20.13
N ASP A 277 -0.32 4.35 18.95
CA ASP A 277 -1.38 3.37 18.70
C ASP A 277 -0.88 2.41 17.62
N PRO A 278 -0.51 1.16 17.97
CA PRO A 278 0.00 0.20 17.00
C PRO A 278 -1.06 -0.15 15.95
N GLU A 279 -2.36 -0.05 16.23
CA GLU A 279 -3.41 -0.44 15.29
C GLU A 279 -3.42 0.43 14.03
N ARG A 280 -2.95 1.68 14.11
CA ARG A 280 -2.73 2.56 12.93
C ARG A 280 -1.76 1.96 11.90
N TYR A 281 -0.91 1.04 12.35
CA TYR A 281 0.06 0.35 11.53
C TYR A 281 -0.39 -1.07 11.14
N ARG A 282 -1.57 -1.52 11.56
CA ARG A 282 -2.12 -2.83 11.19
C ARG A 282 -2.73 -2.80 9.78
N ASP A 283 -3.52 -1.77 9.47
CA ASP A 283 -4.19 -1.62 8.18
C ASP A 283 -3.44 -0.60 7.28
N SER A 284 -2.89 -1.05 6.15
CA SER A 284 -2.30 -0.15 5.14
C SER A 284 -2.73 -0.49 3.74
N MET A 285 -2.61 0.49 2.86
CA MET A 285 -2.89 0.26 1.45
C MET A 285 -1.98 -0.82 0.83
N PRO A 286 -0.64 -0.82 1.04
CA PRO A 286 0.21 -1.92 0.58
C PRO A 286 -0.19 -3.30 1.14
N ALA A 287 -0.49 -3.40 2.45
CA ALA A 287 -0.92 -4.68 3.04
C ALA A 287 -2.28 -5.15 2.49
N ALA A 288 -3.20 -4.21 2.26
CA ALA A 288 -4.49 -4.49 1.65
C ALA A 288 -4.36 -4.95 0.19
N MET A 289 -3.47 -4.31 -0.58
CA MET A 289 -3.13 -4.74 -1.95
C MET A 289 -2.50 -6.14 -1.95
N GLN A 290 -1.59 -6.43 -1.02
CA GLN A 290 -0.97 -7.74 -0.87
C GLN A 290 -2.03 -8.82 -0.57
N LYS A 291 -2.97 -8.52 0.33
CA LYS A 291 -4.09 -9.41 0.64
C LYS A 291 -5.00 -9.61 -0.58
N ALA A 292 -5.33 -8.54 -1.30
CA ALA A 292 -6.14 -8.60 -2.51
C ALA A 292 -5.50 -9.50 -3.59
N ALA A 293 -4.21 -9.28 -3.88
CA ALA A 293 -3.48 -10.08 -4.85
C ALA A 293 -3.37 -11.55 -4.42
N THR A 294 -3.03 -11.83 -3.15
CA THR A 294 -3.01 -13.20 -2.61
C THR A 294 -4.39 -13.87 -2.69
N THR A 295 -5.48 -13.18 -2.37
CA THR A 295 -6.84 -13.71 -2.50
C THR A 295 -7.17 -14.06 -3.95
N LEU A 296 -6.81 -13.21 -4.90
CA LEU A 296 -7.07 -13.47 -6.32
C LEU A 296 -6.31 -14.70 -6.82
N LEU A 297 -5.05 -14.87 -6.41
CA LEU A 297 -4.19 -15.98 -6.82
C LEU A 297 -4.49 -17.31 -6.09
N GLN A 298 -5.52 -17.36 -5.24
CA GLN A 298 -6.05 -18.64 -4.73
C GLN A 298 -6.81 -19.42 -5.82
N ASP A 299 -7.33 -18.73 -6.83
CA ASP A 299 -7.88 -19.38 -8.01
C ASP A 299 -6.74 -19.98 -8.85
N LYS A 300 -6.77 -21.30 -9.03
CA LYS A 300 -5.75 -22.06 -9.76
C LYS A 300 -5.61 -21.65 -11.23
N LEU A 301 -6.58 -20.95 -11.80
CA LEU A 301 -6.51 -20.42 -13.16
C LEU A 301 -5.81 -19.05 -13.23
N LEU A 302 -5.65 -18.35 -12.10
CA LEU A 302 -5.07 -17.00 -12.03
C LEU A 302 -3.63 -17.10 -11.54
N HIS A 303 -2.68 -16.90 -12.46
CA HIS A 303 -1.25 -17.07 -12.16
C HIS A 303 -0.53 -15.76 -11.86
N ALA A 304 -1.04 -14.64 -12.37
CA ALA A 304 -0.48 -13.31 -12.14
C ALA A 304 -1.55 -12.23 -12.04
N THR A 305 -1.26 -11.22 -11.23
CA THR A 305 -2.05 -10.01 -11.13
C THR A 305 -1.17 -8.80 -10.88
N SER A 306 -1.63 -7.65 -11.35
CA SER A 306 -1.03 -6.35 -11.07
C SER A 306 -2.10 -5.38 -10.60
N ILE A 307 -1.78 -4.61 -9.55
CA ILE A 307 -2.70 -3.67 -8.90
C ILE A 307 -2.01 -2.32 -8.77
N ALA A 308 -2.65 -1.25 -9.25
CA ALA A 308 -2.27 0.13 -8.98
C ALA A 308 -3.35 0.77 -8.11
N VAL A 309 -2.95 1.44 -7.04
CA VAL A 309 -3.83 2.19 -6.17
C VAL A 309 -3.32 3.62 -6.06
N VAL A 310 -4.23 4.58 -6.16
CA VAL A 310 -3.98 5.97 -5.74
C VAL A 310 -4.87 6.24 -4.54
N HIS A 311 -4.30 6.58 -3.39
CA HIS A 311 -5.07 6.90 -2.19
C HIS A 311 -4.53 8.18 -1.56
N ARG A 312 -5.37 9.21 -1.49
CA ARG A 312 -5.02 10.54 -0.94
C ARG A 312 -3.75 11.14 -1.56
N GLY A 313 -3.60 10.98 -2.87
CA GLY A 313 -2.46 11.50 -3.63
C GLY A 313 -1.20 10.63 -3.59
N GLN A 314 -1.16 9.55 -2.81
CA GLN A 314 -0.07 8.57 -2.83
C GLN A 314 -0.37 7.45 -3.83
N GLU A 315 0.65 7.07 -4.62
CA GLU A 315 0.57 6.01 -5.63
C GLU A 315 1.25 4.74 -5.09
N PHE A 316 0.60 3.60 -5.28
CA PHE A 316 1.09 2.29 -4.89
C PHE A 316 0.92 1.33 -6.07
N ILE A 317 1.95 0.53 -6.35
CA ILE A 317 1.91 -0.50 -7.39
C ILE A 317 2.36 -1.82 -6.77
N LEU A 318 1.62 -2.88 -7.04
CA LEU A 318 1.94 -4.24 -6.64
C LEU A 318 1.82 -5.17 -7.85
N HIS A 319 2.80 -6.07 -7.94
CA HIS A 319 2.84 -7.17 -8.90
C HIS A 319 2.95 -8.48 -8.11
N GLN A 320 2.17 -9.49 -8.47
CA GLN A 320 2.27 -10.80 -7.82
C GLN A 320 2.00 -11.93 -8.80
N GLY A 321 2.72 -13.04 -8.61
CA GLY A 321 2.60 -14.26 -9.38
C GLY A 321 3.55 -14.33 -10.58
N GLU A 322 3.28 -15.25 -11.49
CA GLU A 322 4.08 -15.52 -12.68
C GLU A 322 3.25 -15.31 -13.95
N LEU A 323 3.77 -14.54 -14.91
CA LEU A 323 3.06 -14.29 -16.17
C LEU A 323 2.86 -15.58 -16.96
N GLU A 324 3.79 -16.53 -16.87
CA GLU A 324 3.65 -17.88 -17.44
C GLU A 324 3.99 -18.91 -16.37
N THR A 325 3.08 -19.87 -16.19
CA THR A 325 3.22 -20.92 -15.16
C THR A 325 4.57 -21.64 -15.24
N GLY A 326 5.35 -21.56 -14.15
CA GLY A 326 6.62 -22.28 -14.00
C GLY A 326 7.82 -21.63 -14.71
N LYS A 327 7.68 -20.41 -15.24
CA LYS A 327 8.77 -19.71 -15.95
C LYS A 327 9.50 -18.66 -15.11
N ALA A 328 9.16 -18.50 -13.82
CA ALA A 328 9.77 -17.51 -12.92
C ALA A 328 9.85 -16.10 -13.54
N ASN A 329 8.79 -15.68 -14.23
CA ASN A 329 8.68 -14.41 -14.96
C ASN A 329 7.60 -13.51 -14.33
N PRO A 330 7.87 -12.89 -13.17
CA PRO A 330 6.89 -12.04 -12.52
C PRO A 330 6.56 -10.81 -13.38
N PRO A 331 5.33 -10.27 -13.28
CA PRO A 331 5.02 -8.98 -13.88
C PRO A 331 5.84 -7.85 -13.25
N THR A 332 6.04 -6.76 -14.00
CA THR A 332 6.82 -5.59 -13.60
C THR A 332 6.15 -4.29 -14.04
N ASP A 333 6.68 -3.14 -13.62
CA ASP A 333 6.25 -1.82 -14.09
C ASP A 333 6.40 -1.63 -15.60
N ALA A 334 7.27 -2.41 -16.25
CA ALA A 334 7.44 -2.38 -17.69
C ALA A 334 6.38 -3.21 -18.44
N THR A 335 5.69 -4.14 -17.76
CA THR A 335 4.70 -5.03 -18.38
C THR A 335 3.51 -4.24 -18.92
N LEU A 336 3.16 -4.50 -20.17
CA LEU A 336 1.97 -3.94 -20.82
C LEU A 336 0.82 -4.95 -20.76
N TYR A 337 -0.38 -4.45 -20.46
CA TYR A 337 -1.61 -5.25 -20.42
C TYR A 337 -2.64 -4.72 -21.40
N GLU A 338 -3.42 -5.60 -22.01
CA GLU A 338 -4.64 -5.21 -22.71
C GLU A 338 -5.73 -4.92 -21.68
N ILE A 339 -6.09 -3.64 -21.52
CA ILE A 339 -7.04 -3.20 -20.47
C ILE A 339 -8.51 -3.37 -20.91
N GLY A 340 -8.73 -3.94 -22.10
CA GLY A 340 -10.04 -4.14 -22.69
C GLY A 340 -10.91 -2.90 -22.64
N SER A 341 -12.18 -3.09 -22.29
CA SER A 341 -13.17 -2.01 -22.32
C SER A 341 -12.94 -0.84 -21.36
N VAL A 342 -11.97 -0.90 -20.43
CA VAL A 342 -11.52 0.32 -19.72
C VAL A 342 -11.06 1.39 -20.70
N SER A 343 -10.60 1.00 -21.90
CA SER A 343 -10.29 1.89 -23.04
C SER A 343 -11.42 2.90 -23.35
N LYS A 344 -12.69 2.53 -23.13
CA LYS A 344 -13.83 3.41 -23.41
C LYS A 344 -13.83 4.65 -22.53
N THR A 345 -13.37 4.54 -21.29
CA THR A 345 -13.30 5.67 -20.35
C THR A 345 -12.32 6.75 -20.85
N PHE A 346 -11.30 6.37 -21.61
CA PHE A 346 -10.37 7.30 -22.25
C PHE A 346 -11.01 8.04 -23.42
N ALA A 347 -11.78 7.34 -24.27
CA ALA A 347 -12.56 7.97 -25.32
C ALA A 347 -13.65 8.90 -24.75
N GLY A 348 -14.28 8.49 -23.65
CA GLY A 348 -15.23 9.30 -22.90
C GLY A 348 -14.60 10.58 -22.36
N LEU A 349 -13.41 10.48 -21.77
CA LEU A 349 -12.66 11.63 -21.25
C LEU A 349 -12.28 12.63 -22.35
N LEU A 350 -11.82 12.15 -23.51
CA LEU A 350 -11.53 13.02 -24.66
C LEU A 350 -12.80 13.71 -25.20
N LEU A 351 -13.94 13.02 -25.21
CA LEU A 351 -15.19 13.65 -25.63
C LEU A 351 -15.67 14.68 -24.60
N ALA A 352 -15.51 14.40 -23.30
CA ALA A 352 -15.78 15.37 -22.25
C ALA A 352 -14.89 16.61 -22.40
N ASP A 353 -13.59 16.43 -22.72
CA ASP A 353 -12.66 17.53 -23.01
C ASP A 353 -13.13 18.37 -24.22
N ALA A 354 -13.54 17.73 -25.32
CA ALA A 354 -14.09 18.42 -26.48
C ALA A 354 -15.39 19.19 -26.16
N VAL A 355 -16.25 18.65 -25.29
CA VAL A 355 -17.47 19.32 -24.81
C VAL A 355 -17.14 20.53 -23.95
N VAL A 356 -16.22 20.40 -22.99
CA VAL A 356 -15.75 21.49 -22.13
C VAL A 356 -15.13 22.63 -22.97
N GLN A 357 -14.41 22.30 -24.02
CA GLN A 357 -13.84 23.27 -24.96
C GLN A 357 -14.86 23.87 -25.95
N GLY A 358 -16.14 23.47 -25.90
CA GLY A 358 -17.19 23.95 -26.80
C GLY A 358 -17.06 23.44 -28.25
N LYS A 359 -16.22 22.43 -28.49
CA LYS A 359 -15.99 21.84 -29.83
C LYS A 359 -17.05 20.81 -30.22
N ALA A 360 -17.76 20.27 -29.25
CA ALA A 360 -18.89 19.35 -29.45
C ALA A 360 -19.98 19.62 -28.41
N ALA A 361 -21.22 19.28 -28.75
CA ALA A 361 -22.33 19.21 -27.82
C ALA A 361 -22.82 17.77 -27.69
N LEU A 362 -23.21 17.37 -26.47
CA LEU A 362 -23.78 16.04 -26.23
C LEU A 362 -25.06 15.76 -27.04
N ASP A 363 -25.75 16.81 -27.46
CA ASP A 363 -26.93 16.74 -28.31
C ASP A 363 -26.61 16.80 -29.81
N ASP A 364 -25.35 16.93 -30.23
CA ASP A 364 -25.03 16.91 -31.64
C ASP A 364 -25.51 15.59 -32.28
N PRO A 365 -26.23 15.66 -33.42
CA PRO A 365 -26.57 14.46 -34.18
C PRO A 365 -25.29 13.84 -34.71
N LEU A 366 -25.14 12.52 -34.59
CA LEU A 366 -23.96 11.78 -35.03
C LEU A 366 -23.65 12.05 -36.51
N GLN A 367 -24.68 12.23 -37.34
CA GLN A 367 -24.59 12.54 -38.77
C GLN A 367 -23.69 13.74 -39.08
N LYS A 368 -23.56 14.70 -38.14
CA LYS A 368 -22.65 15.85 -38.27
C LYS A 368 -21.18 15.43 -38.46
N TYR A 369 -20.81 14.25 -37.96
CA TYR A 369 -19.43 13.78 -37.90
C TYR A 369 -19.15 12.61 -38.85
N LEU A 370 -20.15 12.09 -39.57
CA LEU A 370 -19.97 10.93 -40.43
C LEU A 370 -19.39 11.32 -41.80
N PRO A 371 -18.63 10.43 -42.46
CA PRO A 371 -18.03 10.72 -43.76
C PRO A 371 -19.04 10.75 -44.92
N SER A 372 -20.25 10.24 -44.71
CA SER A 372 -21.32 10.14 -45.71
C SER A 372 -22.70 10.10 -45.03
N ALA A 373 -23.77 10.07 -45.82
CA ALA A 373 -25.12 9.98 -45.29
C ALA A 373 -25.43 8.57 -44.73
N TYR A 374 -25.93 8.53 -43.50
CA TYR A 374 -26.39 7.32 -42.82
C TYR A 374 -27.82 7.50 -42.27
N PRO A 375 -28.84 7.46 -43.14
CA PRO A 375 -30.24 7.65 -42.74
C PRO A 375 -30.80 6.50 -41.88
N ASN A 376 -30.06 5.39 -41.78
CA ASN A 376 -30.37 4.25 -40.93
C ASN A 376 -29.97 4.47 -39.46
N LEU A 377 -29.15 5.48 -39.14
CA LEU A 377 -28.68 5.79 -37.78
C LEU A 377 -29.62 6.74 -37.04
N GLN A 378 -30.89 6.35 -36.98
CA GLN A 378 -31.96 7.06 -36.29
C GLN A 378 -33.00 6.06 -35.77
N SER A 379 -33.81 6.49 -34.80
CA SER A 379 -34.99 5.74 -34.37
C SER A 379 -36.19 6.68 -34.37
N ARG A 380 -37.30 6.26 -35.02
CA ARG A 380 -38.54 7.03 -35.12
C ARG A 380 -38.33 8.49 -35.58
N GLY A 381 -37.46 8.69 -36.57
CA GLY A 381 -37.13 10.01 -37.13
C GLY A 381 -36.18 10.86 -36.27
N GLN A 382 -35.72 10.35 -35.12
CA GLN A 382 -34.76 11.05 -34.26
C GLN A 382 -33.34 10.50 -34.47
N PRO A 383 -32.35 11.35 -34.78
CA PRO A 383 -30.98 10.89 -35.00
C PRO A 383 -30.34 10.39 -33.70
N ILE A 384 -29.41 9.44 -33.83
CA ILE A 384 -28.47 9.14 -32.73
C ILE A 384 -27.68 10.41 -32.41
N ARG A 385 -27.52 10.72 -31.11
CA ARG A 385 -26.72 11.84 -30.60
C ARG A 385 -25.50 11.30 -29.87
N LEU A 386 -24.49 12.14 -29.67
CA LEU A 386 -23.26 11.73 -28.98
C LEU A 386 -23.53 11.15 -27.59
N ARG A 387 -24.46 11.74 -26.82
CA ARG A 387 -24.89 11.20 -25.51
C ARG A 387 -25.35 9.74 -25.59
N HIS A 388 -26.08 9.36 -26.64
CA HIS A 388 -26.60 8.00 -26.77
C HIS A 388 -25.47 6.97 -26.97
N LEU A 389 -24.36 7.37 -27.59
CA LEU A 389 -23.21 6.49 -27.79
C LEU A 389 -22.46 6.26 -26.47
N ILE A 390 -22.14 7.34 -25.76
CA ILE A 390 -21.35 7.28 -24.51
C ILE A 390 -22.11 6.70 -23.32
N THR A 391 -23.44 6.68 -23.37
CA THR A 391 -24.28 6.05 -22.33
C THR A 391 -24.81 4.68 -22.71
N HIS A 392 -24.39 4.10 -23.85
CA HIS A 392 -24.90 2.83 -24.35
C HIS A 392 -26.44 2.78 -24.51
N THR A 393 -27.06 3.89 -24.94
CA THR A 393 -28.53 4.00 -25.16
C THR A 393 -28.89 4.34 -26.60
N SER A 394 -27.98 4.03 -27.53
CA SER A 394 -28.14 4.30 -28.96
C SER A 394 -28.84 3.19 -29.73
N GLY A 395 -28.96 1.99 -29.15
CA GLY A 395 -29.44 0.79 -29.87
C GLY A 395 -28.45 0.25 -30.91
N MET A 396 -27.20 0.75 -30.94
CA MET A 396 -26.14 0.23 -31.80
C MET A 396 -25.79 -1.22 -31.44
N PRO A 397 -25.34 -2.05 -32.41
CA PRO A 397 -24.89 -3.40 -32.15
C PRO A 397 -23.68 -3.43 -31.19
N GLY A 398 -23.50 -4.55 -30.49
CA GLY A 398 -22.35 -4.77 -29.60
C GLY A 398 -21.03 -4.55 -30.34
N MET A 399 -20.82 -5.30 -31.42
CA MET A 399 -19.63 -5.26 -32.27
C MET A 399 -20.02 -5.16 -33.76
N LEU A 400 -19.13 -4.57 -34.55
CA LEU A 400 -19.07 -4.77 -36.00
C LEU A 400 -17.75 -5.46 -36.37
N PRO A 401 -17.73 -6.45 -37.29
CA PRO A 401 -18.87 -6.96 -38.08
C PRO A 401 -19.88 -7.73 -37.23
N LEU A 402 -21.15 -7.77 -37.64
CA LEU A 402 -22.24 -8.35 -36.83
C LEU A 402 -22.01 -9.80 -36.41
N LYS A 403 -21.32 -10.60 -37.23
CA LYS A 403 -20.96 -12.00 -36.95
C LYS A 403 -20.16 -12.18 -35.65
N VAL A 404 -19.41 -11.16 -35.22
CA VAL A 404 -18.62 -11.19 -33.98
C VAL A 404 -19.52 -11.31 -32.76
N ASN A 405 -20.70 -10.71 -32.77
CA ASN A 405 -21.65 -10.81 -31.65
C ASN A 405 -22.09 -12.25 -31.41
N THR A 406 -22.20 -13.06 -32.46
CA THR A 406 -22.50 -14.50 -32.33
C THR A 406 -21.33 -15.26 -31.72
N LEU A 407 -20.09 -14.94 -32.10
CA LEU A 407 -18.89 -15.57 -31.54
C LEU A 407 -18.76 -15.32 -30.03
N LEU A 408 -19.08 -14.09 -29.59
CA LEU A 408 -18.96 -13.68 -28.18
C LEU A 408 -20.01 -14.32 -27.26
N LYS A 409 -21.11 -14.89 -27.79
CA LYS A 409 -22.06 -15.65 -26.96
C LYS A 409 -21.43 -16.89 -26.34
N ASP A 410 -20.45 -17.47 -27.03
CA ASP A 410 -19.68 -18.63 -26.58
C ASP A 410 -18.28 -18.22 -26.12
N PHE A 411 -18.16 -17.06 -25.45
CA PHE A 411 -16.88 -16.46 -25.08
C PHE A 411 -15.87 -17.46 -24.46
N PRO A 412 -16.23 -18.34 -23.50
CA PRO A 412 -15.26 -19.19 -22.80
C PRO A 412 -14.56 -20.25 -23.67
N ARG A 413 -15.04 -20.53 -24.89
CA ARG A 413 -14.38 -21.54 -25.74
C ARG A 413 -12.93 -21.17 -26.04
N HIS A 414 -12.03 -22.16 -25.96
CA HIS A 414 -10.60 -21.98 -26.27
C HIS A 414 -10.33 -21.42 -27.68
N ALA A 415 -11.22 -21.71 -28.64
CA ALA A 415 -11.10 -21.23 -30.02
C ALA A 415 -11.52 -19.75 -30.22
N THR A 416 -12.14 -19.12 -29.22
CA THR A 416 -12.67 -17.75 -29.34
C THR A 416 -11.61 -16.71 -29.76
N PRO A 417 -10.41 -16.63 -29.14
CA PRO A 417 -9.37 -15.69 -29.56
C PRO A 417 -8.98 -15.82 -31.03
N ALA A 418 -8.77 -17.05 -31.52
CA ALA A 418 -8.39 -17.31 -32.90
C ALA A 418 -9.53 -16.98 -33.89
N ARG A 419 -10.78 -17.32 -33.55
CA ARG A 419 -11.96 -17.00 -34.36
C ARG A 419 -12.23 -15.50 -34.43
N LEU A 420 -11.99 -14.76 -33.35
CA LEU A 420 -12.07 -13.30 -33.34
C LEU A 420 -11.00 -12.69 -34.25
N ASN A 421 -9.75 -13.15 -34.12
CA ASN A 421 -8.66 -12.71 -35.00
C ASN A 421 -8.97 -12.96 -36.48
N LEU A 422 -9.51 -14.14 -36.81
CA LEU A 422 -9.95 -14.44 -38.18
C LEU A 422 -11.11 -13.53 -38.63
N ALA A 423 -12.10 -13.28 -37.77
CA ALA A 423 -13.25 -12.44 -38.10
C ALA A 423 -12.87 -10.98 -38.38
N TYR A 424 -11.81 -10.49 -37.74
CA TYR A 424 -11.24 -9.15 -37.91
C TYR A 424 -10.08 -9.08 -38.90
N SER A 425 -9.64 -10.22 -39.46
CA SER A 425 -8.61 -10.23 -40.49
C SER A 425 -9.08 -9.45 -41.72
N GLY A 426 -8.37 -8.36 -42.03
CA GLY A 426 -8.76 -7.41 -43.10
C GLY A 426 -9.97 -6.53 -42.79
N TYR A 427 -10.45 -6.50 -41.55
CA TYR A 427 -11.57 -5.65 -41.13
C TYR A 427 -11.08 -4.33 -40.52
N GLY A 428 -10.96 -3.29 -41.34
CA GLY A 428 -10.58 -1.95 -40.91
C GLY A 428 -11.73 -0.94 -40.99
N GLN A 429 -11.39 0.35 -40.92
CA GLN A 429 -12.36 1.45 -41.01
C GLN A 429 -13.23 1.37 -42.28
N ARG A 430 -12.67 0.96 -43.42
CA ARG A 430 -13.43 0.80 -44.67
C ARG A 430 -14.56 -0.21 -44.54
N GLN A 431 -14.28 -1.39 -44.01
CA GLN A 431 -15.28 -2.44 -43.81
C GLN A 431 -16.30 -2.04 -42.73
N PHE A 432 -15.84 -1.34 -41.68
CA PHE A 432 -16.73 -0.78 -40.67
C PHE A 432 -17.78 0.16 -41.29
N TRP A 433 -17.37 1.08 -42.18
CA TRP A 433 -18.30 1.98 -42.86
C TRP A 433 -19.29 1.26 -43.78
N GLN A 434 -18.85 0.20 -44.46
CA GLN A 434 -19.70 -0.64 -45.30
C GLN A 434 -20.78 -1.34 -44.46
N ASP A 435 -20.38 -2.00 -43.37
CA ASP A 435 -21.30 -2.71 -42.49
C ASP A 435 -22.23 -1.76 -41.74
N LEU A 436 -21.79 -0.54 -41.44
CA LEU A 436 -22.59 0.47 -40.76
C LEU A 436 -23.86 0.83 -41.55
N HIS A 437 -23.84 0.75 -42.88
CA HIS A 437 -25.05 0.94 -43.71
C HIS A 437 -26.11 -0.14 -43.47
N GLY A 438 -25.70 -1.35 -43.06
CA GLY A 438 -26.58 -2.46 -42.75
C GLY A 438 -27.14 -2.45 -41.32
N VAL A 439 -26.71 -1.50 -40.48
CA VAL A 439 -27.17 -1.40 -39.09
C VAL A 439 -28.61 -0.87 -39.04
N SER A 440 -29.44 -1.50 -38.21
CA SER A 440 -30.80 -1.04 -37.90
C SER A 440 -30.91 -0.73 -36.41
N ILE A 441 -31.29 0.50 -36.10
CA ILE A 441 -31.46 0.97 -34.72
C ILE A 441 -32.84 0.57 -34.21
N LYS A 442 -32.87 -0.19 -33.11
CA LYS A 442 -34.09 -0.71 -32.50
C LYS A 442 -34.36 -0.01 -31.18
N GLY A 443 -35.63 0.22 -30.88
CA GLY A 443 -36.08 0.79 -29.61
C GLY A 443 -35.92 2.31 -29.51
N PRO A 444 -36.41 2.91 -28.41
CA PRO A 444 -36.26 4.34 -28.14
C PRO A 444 -34.81 4.69 -27.76
N LEU A 445 -34.31 5.81 -28.30
CA LEU A 445 -33.00 6.37 -27.94
C LEU A 445 -33.03 6.91 -26.51
N GLY A 446 -31.90 6.83 -25.80
CA GLY A 446 -31.74 7.44 -24.48
C GLY A 446 -32.40 6.67 -23.33
N LYS A 447 -33.09 5.55 -23.61
CA LYS A 447 -33.90 4.84 -22.62
C LYS A 447 -33.31 3.49 -22.22
N ASP A 448 -33.10 2.61 -23.20
CA ASP A 448 -32.73 1.21 -22.91
C ASP A 448 -31.21 1.03 -22.97
N TYR A 449 -30.64 0.40 -21.95
CA TYR A 449 -29.22 0.07 -21.91
C TYR A 449 -28.91 -1.09 -22.87
N ALA A 450 -28.03 -0.84 -23.83
CA ALA A 450 -27.51 -1.82 -24.76
C ALA A 450 -26.02 -1.54 -25.04
N TYR A 451 -25.15 -2.32 -24.39
CA TYR A 451 -23.71 -2.18 -24.50
C TYR A 451 -23.22 -2.22 -25.95
N SER A 452 -22.42 -1.23 -26.36
CA SER A 452 -21.96 -1.11 -27.75
C SER A 452 -20.52 -0.62 -27.87
N SER A 453 -19.64 -1.52 -28.30
CA SER A 453 -18.30 -1.20 -28.77
C SER A 453 -18.33 -0.54 -30.15
N ALA A 454 -19.25 -0.94 -31.04
CA ALA A 454 -19.41 -0.27 -32.35
C ALA A 454 -19.75 1.23 -32.19
N GLY A 455 -20.58 1.58 -31.21
CA GLY A 455 -20.85 2.97 -30.84
C GLY A 455 -19.63 3.70 -30.29
N THR A 456 -18.73 3.00 -29.59
CA THR A 456 -17.47 3.60 -29.10
C THR A 456 -16.49 3.91 -30.24
N GLU A 457 -16.40 3.01 -31.23
CA GLU A 457 -15.58 3.24 -32.43
C GLU A 457 -16.05 4.49 -33.20
N LEU A 458 -17.36 4.77 -33.22
CA LEU A 458 -17.91 6.02 -33.77
C LEU A 458 -17.58 7.27 -32.94
N VAL A 459 -17.46 7.15 -31.61
CA VAL A 459 -16.97 8.24 -30.76
C VAL A 459 -15.50 8.54 -31.10
N ALA A 460 -14.67 7.52 -31.28
CA ALA A 460 -13.28 7.70 -31.71
C ALA A 460 -13.19 8.44 -33.05
N HIS A 461 -13.99 8.04 -34.03
CA HIS A 461 -14.08 8.75 -35.31
C HIS A 461 -14.55 10.21 -35.15
N THR A 462 -15.56 10.45 -34.31
CA THR A 462 -16.07 11.80 -34.03
C THR A 462 -14.95 12.69 -33.49
N LEU A 463 -14.13 12.17 -32.58
CA LEU A 463 -12.96 12.88 -32.05
C LEU A 463 -11.93 13.19 -33.14
N GLU A 464 -11.65 12.26 -34.08
CA GLU A 464 -10.79 12.56 -35.23
C GLU A 464 -11.34 13.70 -36.07
N LYS A 465 -12.65 13.75 -36.28
CA LYS A 465 -13.30 14.80 -37.07
C LYS A 465 -13.28 16.15 -36.37
N ILE A 466 -13.46 16.19 -35.06
CA ILE A 466 -13.40 17.42 -34.27
C ILE A 466 -11.97 18.00 -34.28
N HIS A 467 -10.95 17.14 -34.15
CA HIS A 467 -9.58 17.59 -33.94
C HIS A 467 -8.71 17.60 -35.21
N GLY A 468 -9.14 16.96 -36.29
CA GLY A 468 -8.39 16.88 -37.55
C GLY A 468 -7.14 16.00 -37.49
N VAL A 469 -6.99 15.15 -36.48
CA VAL A 469 -5.84 14.24 -36.28
C VAL A 469 -6.31 12.83 -35.95
N PRO A 470 -5.50 11.78 -36.22
CA PRO A 470 -5.88 10.41 -35.88
C PRO A 470 -6.14 10.21 -34.39
N TYR A 471 -7.06 9.31 -34.04
CA TYR A 471 -7.51 9.09 -32.67
C TYR A 471 -6.35 8.65 -31.76
N GLU A 472 -5.49 7.77 -32.26
CA GLU A 472 -4.30 7.32 -31.53
C GLU A 472 -3.36 8.47 -31.18
N THR A 473 -3.13 9.39 -32.12
CA THR A 473 -2.31 10.58 -31.92
C THR A 473 -2.96 11.55 -30.93
N LEU A 474 -4.28 11.77 -31.06
CA LEU A 474 -5.04 12.62 -30.14
C LEU A 474 -4.95 12.08 -28.71
N LEU A 475 -5.22 10.79 -28.53
CA LEU A 475 -5.22 10.14 -27.23
C LEU A 475 -3.83 10.18 -26.59
N ALA A 476 -2.79 9.77 -27.31
CA ALA A 476 -1.42 9.80 -26.79
C ALA A 476 -0.99 11.22 -26.40
N GLY A 477 -1.28 12.22 -27.24
CA GLY A 477 -0.95 13.62 -26.96
C GLY A 477 -1.69 14.19 -25.76
N PHE A 478 -2.98 13.86 -25.59
CA PHE A 478 -3.75 14.26 -24.42
C PHE A 478 -3.21 13.62 -23.14
N LEU A 479 -3.00 12.31 -23.14
CA LEU A 479 -2.55 11.58 -21.94
C LEU A 479 -1.13 11.97 -21.51
N ALA A 480 -0.23 12.20 -22.47
CA ALA A 480 1.11 12.68 -22.18
C ALA A 480 1.09 14.08 -21.54
N ARG A 481 0.18 14.95 -21.99
CA ARG A 481 0.06 16.32 -21.48
C ARG A 481 -0.65 16.41 -20.14
N GLU A 482 -1.80 15.76 -19.99
CA GLU A 482 -2.65 15.91 -18.80
C GLU A 482 -2.24 14.98 -17.64
N ALA A 483 -1.67 13.81 -17.94
CA ALA A 483 -1.33 12.80 -16.93
C ALA A 483 0.14 12.37 -16.93
N GLY A 484 0.94 12.73 -17.93
CA GLY A 484 2.31 12.24 -18.07
C GLY A 484 2.40 10.75 -18.43
N MET A 485 1.34 10.21 -19.05
CA MET A 485 1.28 8.83 -19.52
C MET A 485 1.95 8.72 -20.88
N ARG A 486 2.98 7.87 -20.99
CA ARG A 486 3.81 7.75 -22.20
C ARG A 486 3.94 6.30 -22.69
N ASP A 487 3.52 5.35 -21.88
CA ASP A 487 3.57 3.92 -22.19
C ASP A 487 2.26 3.36 -22.72
N THR A 488 1.18 4.10 -22.53
CA THR A 488 -0.16 3.76 -22.99
C THR A 488 -0.33 3.97 -24.49
N ARG A 489 -0.72 2.92 -25.23
CA ARG A 489 -0.82 2.94 -26.70
C ARG A 489 -1.81 1.92 -27.26
N LEU A 490 -2.37 2.19 -28.44
CA LEU A 490 -3.30 1.27 -29.11
C LEU A 490 -2.54 0.20 -29.90
N ARG A 491 -1.50 0.61 -30.63
CA ARG A 491 -0.64 -0.27 -31.43
C ARG A 491 0.74 -0.40 -30.80
N LEU A 492 1.22 -1.63 -30.68
CA LEU A 492 2.58 -1.90 -30.21
C LEU A 492 3.55 -1.85 -31.39
N ASN A 493 4.70 -1.22 -31.19
CA ASN A 493 5.84 -1.34 -32.10
C ASN A 493 6.67 -2.59 -31.76
N ALA A 494 7.71 -2.88 -32.56
CA ALA A 494 8.56 -4.04 -32.35
C ALA A 494 9.29 -4.05 -30.99
N SER A 495 9.64 -2.89 -30.44
CA SER A 495 10.27 -2.79 -29.11
C SER A 495 9.29 -2.99 -27.94
N ASP A 496 8.00 -2.70 -28.14
CA ASP A 496 6.98 -2.87 -27.11
C ASP A 496 6.36 -4.27 -27.12
N ALA A 497 6.38 -4.96 -28.25
CA ALA A 497 5.76 -6.28 -28.39
C ALA A 497 6.23 -7.29 -27.33
N PRO A 498 7.54 -7.37 -26.97
CA PRO A 498 8.01 -8.25 -25.89
C PRO A 498 7.53 -7.85 -24.49
N ARG A 499 7.10 -6.60 -24.29
CA ARG A 499 6.57 -6.12 -22.98
C ARG A 499 5.13 -6.55 -22.74
N LEU A 500 4.39 -6.95 -23.77
CA LEU A 500 3.00 -7.37 -23.65
C LEU A 500 2.91 -8.67 -22.86
N ALA A 501 2.17 -8.66 -21.76
CA ALA A 501 1.93 -9.85 -20.96
C ALA A 501 1.39 -10.99 -21.85
N PRO A 502 1.97 -12.21 -21.78
CA PRO A 502 1.30 -13.40 -22.31
C PRO A 502 -0.01 -13.57 -21.55
N GLY A 503 -1.05 -14.06 -22.22
CA GLY A 503 -2.37 -14.13 -21.60
C GLY A 503 -3.13 -15.38 -21.98
N TYR A 504 -3.98 -15.84 -21.07
CA TYR A 504 -4.68 -17.10 -21.13
C TYR A 504 -6.19 -16.87 -21.24
N HIS A 505 -6.87 -17.76 -21.98
CA HIS A 505 -8.29 -17.62 -22.22
C HIS A 505 -9.06 -18.79 -21.62
N SER A 506 -9.96 -18.49 -20.69
CA SER A 506 -10.66 -19.47 -19.87
C SER A 506 -9.66 -20.40 -19.16
N ASP A 507 -9.86 -21.69 -19.26
CA ASP A 507 -9.05 -22.77 -18.71
C ASP A 507 -8.00 -23.29 -19.71
N ASN A 508 -7.74 -22.57 -20.81
CA ASN A 508 -6.73 -22.97 -21.78
C ASN A 508 -5.32 -22.83 -21.18
N PRO A 509 -4.52 -23.91 -21.09
CA PRO A 509 -3.16 -23.86 -20.53
C PRO A 509 -2.14 -23.20 -21.47
N VAL A 510 -2.53 -22.88 -22.71
CA VAL A 510 -1.66 -22.27 -23.71
C VAL A 510 -2.00 -20.79 -23.85
N ALA A 511 -0.97 -19.94 -23.79
CA ALA A 511 -1.12 -18.51 -24.02
C ALA A 511 -1.72 -18.25 -25.42
N THR A 512 -2.63 -17.31 -25.50
CA THR A 512 -3.40 -17.00 -26.71
C THR A 512 -2.93 -15.71 -27.36
N THR A 513 -3.23 -15.58 -28.66
CA THR A 513 -2.87 -14.42 -29.46
C THR A 513 -3.52 -13.14 -28.92
N PRO A 514 -2.85 -11.98 -29.02
CA PRO A 514 -3.42 -10.67 -28.68
C PRO A 514 -4.78 -10.39 -29.33
N MET A 515 -5.50 -9.41 -28.79
CA MET A 515 -6.76 -8.95 -29.37
C MET A 515 -6.54 -8.45 -30.81
N PRO A 516 -7.44 -8.76 -31.76
CA PRO A 516 -7.37 -8.18 -33.09
C PRO A 516 -7.48 -6.66 -33.04
N GLN A 517 -6.86 -6.00 -34.01
CA GLN A 517 -7.01 -4.56 -34.20
C GLN A 517 -8.45 -4.23 -34.62
N LEU A 518 -9.11 -3.40 -33.83
CA LEU A 518 -10.39 -2.77 -34.15
C LEU A 518 -10.15 -1.50 -34.99
N PRO A 519 -11.17 -1.00 -35.70
CA PRO A 519 -11.01 0.08 -36.69
C PRO A 519 -10.30 1.34 -36.18
N TRP A 520 -10.62 1.81 -34.98
CA TRP A 520 -9.96 2.89 -34.24
C TRP A 520 -9.34 2.39 -32.92
N GLY A 521 -9.90 1.34 -32.32
CA GLY A 521 -9.33 0.68 -31.14
C GLY A 521 -9.84 1.20 -29.79
N ALA A 522 -10.62 2.28 -29.79
CA ALA A 522 -11.18 2.90 -28.58
C ALA A 522 -12.04 1.95 -27.75
N ALA A 523 -12.66 0.95 -28.38
CA ALA A 523 -13.53 0.04 -27.67
C ALA A 523 -12.80 -0.99 -26.81
N GLY A 524 -11.51 -1.27 -27.04
CA GLY A 524 -10.83 -2.31 -26.26
C GLY A 524 -9.38 -2.62 -26.59
N ASN A 525 -8.75 -1.93 -27.55
CA ASN A 525 -7.38 -2.25 -27.93
C ASN A 525 -6.31 -1.56 -27.10
N LEU A 526 -6.63 -0.69 -26.14
CA LEU A 526 -5.60 0.05 -25.42
C LEU A 526 -4.72 -0.90 -24.59
N LYS A 527 -3.40 -0.71 -24.70
CA LYS A 527 -2.41 -1.33 -23.82
C LYS A 527 -1.88 -0.28 -22.87
N ALA A 528 -1.73 -0.63 -21.60
CA ALA A 528 -1.18 0.25 -20.58
C ALA A 528 -0.26 -0.50 -19.61
N SER A 529 0.67 0.22 -19.01
CA SER A 529 1.48 -0.24 -17.87
C SER A 529 0.85 0.20 -16.55
N MET A 530 1.24 -0.45 -15.45
CA MET A 530 0.74 -0.08 -14.12
C MET A 530 1.10 1.35 -13.72
N PRO A 531 2.32 1.87 -13.96
CA PRO A 531 2.64 3.27 -13.69
C PRO A 531 1.76 4.26 -14.45
N ASP A 532 1.43 3.97 -15.71
CA ASP A 532 0.55 4.84 -16.48
C ASP A 532 -0.90 4.76 -15.98
N MET A 533 -1.37 3.58 -15.56
CA MET A 533 -2.69 3.46 -14.95
C MET A 533 -2.78 4.15 -13.58
N ALA A 534 -1.71 4.16 -12.77
CA ALA A 534 -1.65 4.97 -11.55
C ALA A 534 -1.81 6.48 -11.86
N LYS A 535 -1.10 6.99 -12.87
CA LYS A 535 -1.25 8.37 -13.34
C LYS A 535 -2.66 8.67 -13.85
N TYR A 536 -3.28 7.72 -14.56
CA TYR A 536 -4.67 7.85 -15.01
C TYR A 536 -5.64 7.97 -13.84
N LEU A 537 -5.50 7.11 -12.82
CA LEU A 537 -6.31 7.17 -11.61
C LEU A 537 -6.12 8.51 -10.87
N ARG A 538 -4.88 9.01 -10.79
CA ARG A 538 -4.59 10.34 -10.23
C ARG A 538 -5.29 11.46 -11.01
N LEU A 539 -5.28 11.41 -12.35
CA LEU A 539 -6.04 12.34 -13.18
C LEU A 539 -7.55 12.24 -12.88
N GLN A 540 -8.10 11.03 -12.80
CA GLN A 540 -9.53 10.82 -12.53
C GLN A 540 -9.98 11.26 -11.12
N LEU A 541 -9.06 11.34 -10.16
CA LEU A 541 -9.32 11.88 -8.83
C LEU A 541 -9.15 13.40 -8.74
N SER A 542 -8.62 14.04 -9.78
CA SER A 542 -8.32 15.47 -9.78
C SER A 542 -9.54 16.36 -10.04
N ALA A 543 -9.36 17.67 -9.87
CA ALA A 543 -10.34 18.69 -10.22
C ALA A 543 -10.32 19.07 -11.72
N HIS A 544 -9.69 18.28 -12.60
CA HIS A 544 -9.60 18.59 -14.03
C HIS A 544 -11.01 18.74 -14.65
N PRO A 545 -11.31 19.82 -15.41
CA PRO A 545 -12.65 20.07 -15.94
C PRO A 545 -13.23 18.93 -16.79
N ALA A 546 -12.41 18.35 -17.68
CA ALA A 546 -12.84 17.20 -18.48
C ALA A 546 -13.17 15.97 -17.63
N VAL A 547 -12.49 15.77 -16.49
CA VAL A 547 -12.77 14.67 -15.56
C VAL A 547 -14.11 14.90 -14.88
N GLN A 548 -14.35 16.10 -14.36
CA GLN A 548 -15.64 16.47 -13.76
C GLN A 548 -16.81 16.27 -14.72
N GLU A 549 -16.65 16.68 -15.99
CA GLU A 549 -17.64 16.45 -17.03
C GLU A 549 -17.79 14.96 -17.36
N SER A 550 -16.69 14.21 -17.47
CA SER A 550 -16.72 12.77 -17.76
C SER A 550 -17.43 11.94 -16.67
N HIS A 551 -17.48 12.47 -15.45
CA HIS A 551 -18.12 11.89 -14.27
C HIS A 551 -19.56 12.40 -14.05
N ARG A 552 -20.06 13.32 -14.88
CA ARG A 552 -21.41 13.85 -14.77
C ARG A 552 -22.44 12.78 -15.19
N PRO A 553 -23.38 12.38 -14.31
CA PRO A 553 -24.43 11.42 -14.67
C PRO A 553 -25.25 11.94 -15.85
N LEU A 554 -25.44 11.09 -16.87
CA LEU A 554 -26.18 11.43 -18.08
C LEU A 554 -27.50 10.66 -18.21
N VAL A 555 -27.51 9.39 -17.82
CA VAL A 555 -28.70 8.53 -17.81
C VAL A 555 -28.74 7.74 -16.51
N ARG A 556 -29.91 7.72 -15.85
CA ARG A 556 -30.17 6.95 -14.63
C ARG A 556 -31.06 5.76 -14.99
N PHE A 557 -30.63 4.55 -14.62
CA PHE A 557 -31.35 3.30 -14.90
C PHE A 557 -31.99 2.70 -13.65
N ALA A 558 -31.35 2.88 -12.49
CA ALA A 558 -31.86 2.49 -11.19
C ALA A 558 -31.43 3.52 -10.14
N ASP A 559 -31.82 3.32 -8.88
CA ASP A 559 -31.53 4.30 -7.84
C ASP A 559 -30.04 4.44 -7.51
N ASP A 560 -29.33 3.32 -7.63
CA ASP A 560 -27.91 3.14 -7.37
C ASP A 560 -27.10 2.99 -8.67
N PHE A 561 -27.72 3.08 -9.85
CA PHE A 561 -27.04 2.87 -11.13
C PHE A 561 -27.35 3.93 -12.18
N SER A 562 -26.30 4.62 -12.62
CA SER A 562 -26.32 5.61 -13.70
C SER A 562 -25.12 5.43 -14.61
N ILE A 563 -25.13 6.07 -15.78
CA ILE A 563 -23.99 6.09 -16.71
C ILE A 563 -23.63 7.54 -17.05
N ALA A 564 -22.33 7.80 -17.16
CA ALA A 564 -21.75 9.05 -17.67
C ALA A 564 -21.03 8.82 -19.02
N TYR A 565 -19.81 9.30 -19.17
CA TYR A 565 -19.00 9.13 -20.38
C TYR A 565 -18.35 7.74 -20.38
N PHE A 566 -19.14 6.69 -20.63
CA PHE A 566 -18.83 5.27 -20.46
C PHE A 566 -18.60 4.78 -19.03
N TRP A 567 -18.42 5.67 -18.05
CA TRP A 567 -18.37 5.27 -16.65
C TRP A 567 -19.73 4.76 -16.16
N ASN A 568 -19.73 3.55 -15.59
CA ASN A 568 -20.81 3.11 -14.72
C ASN A 568 -20.67 3.83 -13.39
N ILE A 569 -21.76 4.42 -12.91
CA ILE A 569 -21.82 5.13 -11.64
C ILE A 569 -22.66 4.28 -10.69
N GLY A 570 -22.01 3.79 -9.65
CA GLY A 570 -22.64 3.09 -8.54
C GLY A 570 -22.83 4.01 -7.34
N ASP A 571 -23.77 3.68 -6.46
CA ASP A 571 -23.88 4.24 -5.12
C ASP A 571 -24.10 3.10 -4.12
N SER A 572 -23.23 2.96 -3.11
CA SER A 572 -23.33 1.89 -2.12
C SER A 572 -23.02 2.39 -0.71
N PRO A 573 -23.52 1.74 0.36
CA PRO A 573 -23.18 2.13 1.73
C PRO A 573 -21.67 2.12 2.01
N GLN A 574 -20.94 1.15 1.44
CA GLN A 574 -19.50 0.99 1.64
C GLN A 574 -18.69 2.08 0.92
N LEU A 575 -18.97 2.33 -0.37
CA LEU A 575 -18.14 3.21 -1.21
C LEU A 575 -18.73 4.62 -1.39
N GLY A 576 -20.02 4.79 -1.13
CA GLY A 576 -20.80 5.94 -1.60
C GLY A 576 -20.86 5.96 -3.13
N LYS A 577 -21.05 7.16 -3.70
CA LYS A 577 -20.93 7.38 -5.15
C LYS A 577 -19.53 6.99 -5.63
N HIS A 578 -19.46 6.07 -6.58
CA HIS A 578 -18.22 5.59 -7.19
C HIS A 578 -18.39 5.38 -8.69
N TYR A 579 -17.26 5.40 -9.41
CA TYR A 579 -17.20 5.14 -10.84
C TYR A 579 -16.45 3.84 -11.06
N VAL A 580 -17.00 2.97 -11.90
CA VAL A 580 -16.42 1.66 -12.20
C VAL A 580 -16.48 1.39 -13.70
N HIS A 581 -15.47 0.72 -14.22
CA HIS A 581 -15.54 0.12 -15.55
C HIS A 581 -14.77 -1.20 -15.57
N HIS A 582 -15.45 -2.27 -15.99
CA HIS A 582 -14.83 -3.56 -16.27
C HIS A 582 -14.28 -3.57 -17.71
N GLY A 583 -13.06 -4.07 -17.89
CA GLY A 583 -12.45 -4.31 -19.19
C GLY A 583 -12.11 -5.76 -19.38
N GLY A 584 -12.84 -6.46 -20.25
CA GLY A 584 -12.55 -7.84 -20.61
C GLY A 584 -12.26 -7.99 -22.10
N VAL A 585 -11.16 -8.67 -22.39
CA VAL A 585 -10.79 -9.16 -23.72
C VAL A 585 -10.38 -10.61 -23.58
N PRO A 586 -10.38 -11.42 -24.65
CA PRO A 586 -9.68 -12.70 -24.58
C PRO A 586 -8.27 -12.44 -24.05
N ARG A 587 -7.81 -13.27 -23.11
CA ARG A 587 -6.47 -13.21 -22.48
C ARG A 587 -6.22 -12.24 -21.33
N ALA A 588 -7.10 -11.29 -21.06
CA ALA A 588 -6.94 -10.38 -19.92
C ALA A 588 -8.27 -9.78 -19.47
N GLN A 589 -8.41 -9.61 -18.15
CA GLN A 589 -9.50 -8.84 -17.55
C GLN A 589 -8.95 -7.81 -16.58
N SER A 590 -9.65 -6.69 -16.48
CA SER A 590 -9.27 -5.54 -15.68
C SER A 590 -10.48 -4.82 -15.11
N TYR A 591 -10.26 -4.12 -14.00
CA TYR A 591 -11.21 -3.17 -13.44
C TYR A 591 -10.52 -1.85 -13.18
N ALA A 592 -11.23 -0.75 -13.42
CA ALA A 592 -10.90 0.57 -12.91
C ALA A 592 -12.02 1.05 -11.98
N PHE A 593 -11.66 1.50 -10.79
CA PHE A 593 -12.54 2.10 -9.79
C PHE A 593 -12.03 3.49 -9.42
N VAL A 594 -12.96 4.43 -9.24
CA VAL A 594 -12.72 5.76 -8.69
C VAL A 594 -13.76 6.01 -7.59
N VAL A 595 -13.31 6.21 -6.36
CA VAL A 595 -14.14 6.38 -5.16
C VAL A 595 -13.79 7.72 -4.51
N PRO A 596 -14.45 8.83 -4.93
CA PRO A 596 -14.11 10.17 -4.47
C PRO A 596 -14.19 10.36 -2.94
N LYS A 597 -15.14 9.67 -2.28
CA LYS A 597 -15.33 9.69 -0.82
C LYS A 597 -14.04 9.43 -0.06
N TYR A 598 -13.20 8.53 -0.57
CA TYR A 598 -11.94 8.14 0.06
C TYR A 598 -10.71 8.70 -0.65
N GLN A 599 -10.87 9.54 -1.68
CA GLN A 599 -9.78 9.94 -2.58
C GLN A 599 -9.01 8.70 -3.08
N LEU A 600 -9.77 7.65 -3.46
CA LEU A 600 -9.25 6.34 -3.82
C LEU A 600 -9.49 6.06 -5.30
N GLY A 601 -8.46 5.64 -6.01
CA GLY A 601 -8.52 5.06 -7.35
C GLY A 601 -7.86 3.70 -7.33
N VAL A 602 -8.46 2.70 -7.99
CA VAL A 602 -7.92 1.34 -8.04
C VAL A 602 -7.98 0.85 -9.48
N PHE A 603 -6.87 0.31 -9.97
CA PHE A 603 -6.81 -0.44 -11.21
C PHE A 603 -6.21 -1.81 -10.92
N ILE A 604 -6.90 -2.87 -11.31
CA ILE A 604 -6.44 -4.25 -11.16
C ILE A 604 -6.54 -4.95 -12.50
N VAL A 605 -5.54 -5.76 -12.84
CA VAL A 605 -5.51 -6.53 -14.09
C VAL A 605 -4.88 -7.89 -13.87
N THR A 606 -5.44 -8.91 -14.51
CA THR A 606 -4.88 -10.26 -14.58
C THR A 606 -4.76 -10.69 -16.04
N ASN A 607 -3.76 -11.52 -16.34
CA ASN A 607 -3.50 -12.05 -17.67
C ASN A 607 -4.25 -13.36 -17.96
N GLN A 608 -5.46 -13.47 -17.39
CA GLN A 608 -6.39 -14.56 -17.59
C GLN A 608 -7.77 -13.97 -17.91
N SER A 609 -8.57 -14.63 -18.74
CA SER A 609 -9.94 -14.20 -19.00
C SER A 609 -10.88 -15.37 -19.18
N GLY A 610 -11.61 -15.71 -18.12
CA GLY A 610 -12.70 -16.70 -18.12
C GLY A 610 -14.00 -16.12 -17.55
N SER A 611 -15.02 -16.98 -17.43
CA SER A 611 -16.34 -16.59 -16.92
C SER A 611 -16.32 -16.16 -15.44
N GLY A 612 -15.45 -16.76 -14.63
CA GLY A 612 -15.34 -16.47 -13.20
C GLY A 612 -14.37 -15.33 -12.87
N THR A 613 -13.55 -14.91 -13.83
CA THR A 613 -12.43 -13.99 -13.56
C THR A 613 -12.90 -12.63 -13.02
N ALA A 614 -13.91 -12.02 -13.65
CA ALA A 614 -14.43 -10.72 -13.21
C ALA A 614 -14.94 -10.77 -11.75
N GLN A 615 -15.71 -11.80 -11.40
CA GLN A 615 -16.23 -11.98 -10.04
C GLN A 615 -15.11 -12.21 -9.02
N ALA A 616 -14.09 -12.99 -9.38
CA ALA A 616 -12.92 -13.22 -8.54
C ALA A 616 -12.15 -11.91 -8.28
N MET A 617 -11.96 -11.09 -9.32
CA MET A 617 -11.32 -9.78 -9.22
C MET A 617 -12.10 -8.82 -8.33
N GLU A 618 -13.42 -8.71 -8.50
CA GLU A 618 -14.26 -7.86 -7.64
C GLU A 618 -14.18 -8.30 -6.18
N THR A 619 -14.26 -9.60 -5.91
CA THR A 619 -14.16 -10.16 -4.55
C THR A 619 -12.80 -9.86 -3.93
N ALA A 620 -11.73 -9.99 -4.71
CA ALA A 620 -10.38 -9.74 -4.26
C ALA A 620 -10.12 -8.29 -3.86
N LEU A 621 -10.91 -7.32 -4.33
CA LEU A 621 -10.73 -5.90 -4.01
C LEU A 621 -11.24 -5.50 -2.61
N ALA A 622 -12.02 -6.35 -1.93
CA ALA A 622 -12.61 -6.02 -0.62
C ALA A 622 -11.59 -5.48 0.41
N PRO A 623 -10.40 -6.10 0.59
CA PRO A 623 -9.40 -5.57 1.53
C PRO A 623 -8.96 -4.13 1.25
N ILE A 624 -8.87 -3.73 -0.03
CA ILE A 624 -8.47 -2.38 -0.43
C ILE A 624 -9.56 -1.37 -0.05
N PHE A 625 -10.82 -1.72 -0.26
CA PHE A 625 -11.95 -0.87 0.12
C PHE A 625 -12.10 -0.75 1.64
N ASP A 626 -11.93 -1.86 2.37
CA ASP A 626 -11.98 -1.88 3.83
C ASP A 626 -10.84 -1.03 4.43
N ALA A 627 -9.62 -1.15 3.88
CA ALA A 627 -8.49 -0.33 4.31
C ALA A 627 -8.72 1.17 4.03
N ALA A 628 -9.27 1.52 2.87
CA ALA A 628 -9.61 2.91 2.57
C ALA A 628 -10.67 3.46 3.54
N GLN A 629 -11.68 2.66 3.90
CA GLN A 629 -12.69 3.03 4.87
C GLN A 629 -12.10 3.23 6.28
N ALA A 630 -11.26 2.30 6.74
CA ALA A 630 -10.58 2.39 8.04
C ALA A 630 -9.69 3.64 8.12
N LEU A 631 -8.85 3.86 7.10
CA LEU A 631 -7.98 5.04 7.01
C LEU A 631 -8.77 6.35 6.89
N HIS A 632 -10.02 6.31 6.38
CA HIS A 632 -10.94 7.44 6.40
C HIS A 632 -11.48 7.76 7.79
N GLY A 633 -11.79 6.75 8.61
CA GLY A 633 -12.24 6.93 9.99
C GLY A 633 -11.22 7.63 10.88
N HIS A 634 -9.92 7.35 10.70
CA HIS A 634 -8.83 7.93 11.52
C HIS A 634 -8.45 9.38 11.16
N ALA A 635 -8.96 9.93 10.06
CA ALA A 635 -8.66 11.30 9.61
C ALA A 635 -9.71 12.33 10.04
N LYS A 636 -10.76 11.88 10.74
CA LYS A 636 -11.74 12.72 11.42
C LYS A 636 -11.44 12.72 12.92
#